data_AF-V7AFH5-F1
#
_entry.id   AF-V7AFH5-F1
#
_cell.length_a   1.000
_cell.length_b   1.000
_cell.length_c   1.000
_cell.angle_alpha   90.00
_cell.angle_beta   90.00
_cell.angle_gamma   90.00
#
_symmetry.space_group_name_H-M   'P 1'
#
loop_
_entity.id
_entity.type
_entity.pdbx_description
1 polymer ?
#
loop_
_entity_poly.entity_id
_entity_poly.type
_entity_poly.pdbx_seq_one_letter_code
_entity_poly.pdbx_strand_id
1 'polypeptide(L)'
;VLELMKKCISSMPNYGNLGEIIRNVLFSDSSIHNTLFQIVCTTSHALEKLHVSRLFDPMDIEGLQLAIGSVLDILSVMLTKLSKDTSLNFPVFLQAVFSCTTKPVPVVTSVLSLISYFQDPAIQYGAVRFISMLFAIADCIQPFSYGITCFVPDNEIMDLRHSLSYILLEQSESNEDLFVATVNLFTSAAHYQPSFIVTIFAPEENTKDQLNVIDTKLQKKETSPIHVVSKRSSLIDALVHYIERADDLMKSNPRILLCVLNFMIALWQGAPQYTNLLESLRRHGKFWEHLANAISNIASSEISLLTSLKEKDAFNLAYTFHCQSSILGIMGYELFLQRKLFHAESTVKDAAEFKETEQDVTRTDKSKATNLHDLKGIWSSLFNDSILEKLIKSYISYGHNNDTYNSAKVATSLFSVHVMMKLAVCDSGSLSVSLLQKIHEILAKLSIHPAFSELLSQYSQRGYSEGKELKKLILSDLYYHLQGELEGRKIGIGPFKELSQYLIESNFLGTYQHQFSEEAFTKNMFTKNVYLFDLPHLREDLRLGVWDCSNWRTSKEVAEVMLRFLQDANSVMLLSSSKLSALKGLIAVLTVNHDSQGRATAGGRISDELIFTFMDSICQSFLSNMEILSAVLDASEDILNFLACEVELIFLLTRTVSKSLSLNVSLLVLKCASSGLRLLSSLKPSPSEANVIMKLLLTLLLSVLQSNSLNAHSGVATVENSGEDFSKVSNATLGLLPILCNCIATSDHCMLFLSVMDLILRSFLTPRTWLPVLQNHLELPVVMLKLHDRNSTSIPIIMKFFLTLARVRGGAEMLYCSGFLSSVRVLFAESGEDLANIASENLGGSCEKFVIPQDIWGLGLAVVTAMVKSLGDNSSGTAIVDSMIPYFFSEKARFIFYSLNAPDFPSDDRDKKRPRAQRTFISLATLKETEHTLMLMSELAKHWNSWIKAIGNVDGQLREKCIHLLAFISRGSQRLGDLSSRNAPLLCPPTLKEDFEICSKPSFVNSKNGWFALSPLGCVPKRKTSFSTIHCQATGSTDLIPKTCFSDTVALQVYRISFLLLKFLCLQTEGAAKRAEEVGFVDLAHFPELPMPEILHGLQDQAIAITAELCQANKQKLSPEIQDVCNLLMQILEMALHLELCVLQICRIRPVLGRVEDFSKEAKSLFSALEGHAFLKASRSSLKQMISCVYPGLLQAENFI
;
A
#
# COMPACT_ATOMS: atom_id res chain seq x y z
N VAL A 1 48.68 -27.71 10.10
CA VAL A 1 48.01 -27.94 8.79
C VAL A 1 46.62 -27.32 8.76
N LEU A 2 45.72 -27.64 9.70
CA LEU A 2 44.35 -27.07 9.75
C LEU A 2 44.32 -25.54 9.80
N GLU A 3 45.18 -24.90 10.61
CA GLU A 3 45.30 -23.43 10.65
C GLU A 3 45.75 -22.80 9.30
N LEU A 4 46.63 -23.48 8.57
CA LEU A 4 47.03 -23.04 7.23
C LEU A 4 45.84 -23.14 6.27
N MET A 5 45.09 -24.24 6.33
CA MET A 5 43.88 -24.44 5.54
C MET A 5 42.83 -23.37 5.85
N LYS A 6 42.60 -23.04 7.12
CA LYS A 6 41.72 -21.95 7.57
C LYS A 6 42.14 -20.59 6.97
N LYS A 7 43.42 -20.22 7.08
CA LYS A 7 43.95 -18.98 6.48
C LYS A 7 43.85 -18.96 4.95
N CYS A 8 44.11 -20.09 4.29
CA CYS A 8 43.95 -20.21 2.85
C CYS A 8 42.49 -19.97 2.43
N ILE A 9 41.52 -20.56 3.14
CA ILE A 9 40.08 -20.38 2.86
C ILE A 9 39.64 -18.93 3.06
N SER A 10 40.09 -18.29 4.14
CA SER A 10 39.75 -16.89 4.43
C SER A 10 40.31 -15.92 3.38
N SER A 11 41.46 -16.24 2.77
CA SER A 11 42.15 -15.38 1.81
C SER A 11 41.81 -15.66 0.34
N MET A 12 40.98 -16.67 0.04
CA MET A 12 40.55 -17.02 -1.33
C MET A 12 40.02 -15.87 -2.20
N PRO A 13 39.24 -14.89 -1.68
CA PRO A 13 38.71 -13.80 -2.50
C PRO A 13 39.80 -12.93 -3.15
N ASN A 14 41.00 -12.91 -2.56
CA ASN A 14 42.08 -12.02 -2.94
C ASN A 14 43.02 -12.64 -4.01
N TYR A 15 42.84 -13.90 -4.37
CA TYR A 15 43.77 -14.64 -5.25
C TYR A 15 43.23 -14.94 -6.66
N GLY A 16 42.11 -14.34 -7.06
CA GLY A 16 41.53 -14.50 -8.40
C GLY A 16 41.36 -15.98 -8.78
N ASN A 17 41.91 -16.38 -9.94
CA ASN A 17 41.81 -17.76 -10.48
C ASN A 17 42.37 -18.84 -9.54
N LEU A 18 43.39 -18.54 -8.73
CA LEU A 18 43.95 -19.51 -7.77
C LEU A 18 42.96 -19.77 -6.62
N GLY A 19 42.22 -18.74 -6.21
CA GLY A 19 41.14 -18.88 -5.24
C GLY A 19 40.03 -19.81 -5.75
N GLU A 20 39.69 -19.73 -7.04
CA GLU A 20 38.69 -20.60 -7.66
C GLU A 20 39.15 -22.07 -7.74
N ILE A 21 40.44 -22.31 -8.02
CA ILE A 21 41.02 -23.66 -8.02
C ILE A 21 40.99 -24.27 -6.61
N ILE A 22 41.42 -23.51 -5.59
CA ILE A 22 41.36 -23.95 -4.19
C ILE A 22 39.91 -24.26 -3.78
N ARG A 23 38.94 -23.47 -4.26
CA ARG A 23 37.51 -23.68 -4.02
C ARG A 23 37.06 -25.02 -4.58
N ASN A 24 37.36 -25.28 -5.85
CA ASN A 24 36.93 -26.49 -6.53
C ASN A 24 37.53 -27.75 -5.89
N VAL A 25 38.79 -27.70 -5.45
CA VAL A 25 39.44 -28.79 -4.71
C VAL A 25 38.73 -29.03 -3.37
N LEU A 26 38.53 -27.99 -2.57
CA LEU A 26 37.89 -28.10 -1.24
C LEU A 26 36.48 -28.65 -1.29
N PHE A 27 35.68 -28.34 -2.31
CA PHE A 27 34.28 -28.78 -2.41
C PHE A 27 34.08 -30.09 -3.19
N SER A 28 35.08 -30.56 -3.94
CA SER A 28 34.96 -31.75 -4.80
C SER A 28 35.83 -32.94 -4.35
N ASP A 29 36.88 -32.72 -3.56
CA ASP A 29 37.81 -33.77 -3.14
C ASP A 29 37.31 -34.54 -1.90
N SER A 30 36.80 -35.75 -2.14
CA SER A 30 36.32 -36.67 -1.11
C SER A 30 37.38 -37.10 -0.07
N SER A 31 38.68 -37.07 -0.41
CA SER A 31 39.75 -37.45 0.53
C SER A 31 39.93 -36.40 1.63
N ILE A 32 39.80 -35.13 1.27
CA ILE A 32 39.80 -34.00 2.20
C ILE A 32 38.57 -34.10 3.10
N HIS A 33 37.39 -34.34 2.52
CA HIS A 33 36.14 -34.48 3.30
C HIS A 33 36.21 -35.63 4.31
N ASN A 34 36.65 -36.82 3.88
CA ASN A 34 36.79 -37.98 4.76
C ASN A 34 37.75 -37.71 5.92
N THR A 35 38.86 -37.01 5.68
CA THR A 35 39.82 -36.67 6.73
C THR A 35 39.21 -35.69 7.75
N LEU A 36 38.49 -34.66 7.28
CA LEU A 36 37.79 -33.72 8.17
C LEU A 36 36.69 -34.42 8.98
N PHE A 37 35.89 -35.28 8.34
CA PHE A 37 34.81 -36.00 9.02
C PHE A 37 35.32 -37.01 10.03
N GLN A 38 36.44 -37.70 9.78
CA GLN A 38 37.03 -38.61 10.77
C GLN A 38 37.43 -37.89 12.06
N ILE A 39 37.88 -36.64 11.98
CA ILE A 39 38.24 -35.84 13.15
C ILE A 39 36.99 -35.43 13.94
N VAL A 40 35.90 -35.04 13.27
CA VAL A 40 34.68 -34.52 13.90
C VAL A 40 33.66 -35.60 14.29
N CYS A 41 33.71 -36.80 13.70
CA CYS A 41 32.81 -37.92 14.00
C CYS A 41 33.15 -38.62 15.33
N THR A 42 33.46 -37.84 16.36
CA THR A 42 33.67 -38.26 17.75
C THR A 42 32.52 -37.74 18.59
N THR A 43 31.83 -38.61 19.33
CA THR A 43 30.72 -38.18 20.20
C THR A 43 31.23 -37.58 21.51
N SER A 44 30.42 -36.73 22.17
CA SER A 44 30.75 -36.18 23.49
C SER A 44 31.08 -37.28 24.51
N HIS A 45 30.27 -38.34 24.56
CA HIS A 45 30.54 -39.50 25.42
C HIS A 45 31.93 -40.13 25.12
N ALA A 46 32.31 -40.24 23.84
CA ALA A 46 33.61 -40.81 23.48
C ALA A 46 34.77 -39.93 23.98
N LEU A 47 34.65 -38.59 23.84
CA LEU A 47 35.62 -37.63 24.37
C LEU A 47 35.71 -37.64 25.90
N GLU A 48 34.57 -37.74 26.59
CA GLU A 48 34.55 -37.86 28.06
C GLU A 48 35.23 -39.15 28.53
N LYS A 49 35.02 -40.27 27.82
CA LYS A 49 35.70 -41.54 28.10
C LYS A 49 37.22 -41.45 27.96
N LEU A 50 37.74 -40.62 27.05
CA LEU A 50 39.18 -40.41 26.89
C LEU A 50 39.79 -39.76 28.13
N HIS A 51 39.09 -38.82 28.78
CA HIS A 51 39.54 -38.17 30.01
C HIS A 51 39.55 -39.12 31.22
N VAL A 52 38.69 -40.14 31.22
CA VAL A 52 38.65 -41.18 32.26
C VAL A 52 39.70 -42.28 32.00
N SER A 53 40.18 -42.39 30.77
CA SER A 53 41.17 -43.40 30.37
C SER A 53 42.59 -42.99 30.77
N ARG A 54 43.32 -43.90 31.43
CA ARG A 54 44.75 -43.70 31.77
C ARG A 54 45.70 -43.94 30.59
N LEU A 55 45.17 -44.24 29.40
CA LEU A 55 45.95 -44.64 28.23
C LEU A 55 46.41 -43.46 27.36
N PHE A 56 45.83 -42.27 27.53
CA PHE A 56 46.14 -41.07 26.74
C PHE A 56 46.69 -39.97 27.64
N ASP A 57 47.71 -39.26 27.15
CA ASP A 57 48.26 -38.09 27.84
C ASP A 57 47.26 -36.92 27.71
N PRO A 58 47.03 -36.11 28.76
CA PRO A 58 46.28 -34.86 28.67
C PRO A 58 46.65 -33.99 27.46
N MET A 59 47.93 -33.92 27.08
CA MET A 59 48.38 -33.16 25.91
C MET A 59 47.84 -33.70 24.58
N ASP A 60 47.66 -35.03 24.47
CA ASP A 60 47.10 -35.66 23.27
C ASP A 60 45.59 -35.39 23.17
N ILE A 61 44.90 -35.32 24.31
CA ILE A 61 43.48 -35.01 24.41
C ILE A 61 43.22 -33.54 24.06
N GLU A 62 44.03 -32.60 24.58
CA GLU A 62 43.98 -31.18 24.21
C GLU A 62 44.28 -30.97 22.71
N GLY A 63 45.25 -31.71 22.17
CA GLY A 63 45.55 -31.70 20.73
C GLY A 63 44.37 -32.15 19.87
N LEU A 64 43.63 -33.18 20.31
CA LEU A 64 42.42 -33.65 19.64
C LEU A 64 41.27 -32.64 19.74
N GLN A 65 41.05 -32.02 20.91
CA GLN A 65 40.04 -30.97 21.11
C GLN A 65 40.29 -29.77 20.19
N LEU A 66 41.53 -29.29 20.12
CA LEU A 66 41.93 -28.20 19.22
C LEU A 66 41.74 -28.58 17.74
N ALA A 67 42.00 -29.83 17.38
CA ALA A 67 41.76 -30.32 16.03
C ALA A 67 40.25 -30.35 15.70
N ILE A 68 39.40 -30.84 16.61
CA ILE A 68 37.94 -30.85 16.46
C ILE A 68 37.41 -29.43 16.29
N GLY A 69 37.80 -28.50 17.18
CA GLY A 69 37.41 -27.09 17.09
C GLY A 69 37.83 -26.45 15.76
N SER A 70 39.07 -26.69 15.33
CA SER A 70 39.59 -26.19 14.05
C SER A 70 38.85 -26.75 12.84
N VAL A 71 38.45 -28.02 12.87
CA VAL A 71 37.68 -28.63 11.77
C VAL A 71 36.25 -28.09 11.74
N LEU A 72 35.58 -27.94 12.89
CA LEU A 72 34.25 -27.32 12.97
C LEU A 72 34.26 -25.90 12.38
N ASP A 73 35.33 -25.14 12.64
CA ASP A 73 35.55 -23.83 12.04
C ASP A 73 35.69 -23.90 10.52
N ILE A 74 36.56 -24.79 10.01
CA ILE A 74 36.77 -24.99 8.56
C ILE A 74 35.46 -25.37 7.87
N LEU A 75 34.71 -26.33 8.45
CA LEU A 75 33.44 -26.79 7.91
C LEU A 75 32.39 -25.66 7.88
N SER A 76 32.30 -24.85 8.94
CA SER A 76 31.44 -23.67 8.99
C SER A 76 31.80 -22.67 7.89
N VAL A 77 33.09 -22.33 7.74
CA VAL A 77 33.54 -21.38 6.70
C VAL A 77 33.24 -21.91 5.30
N MET A 78 33.46 -23.21 5.06
CA MET A 78 33.08 -23.85 3.80
C MET A 78 31.57 -23.72 3.50
N LEU A 79 30.71 -23.95 4.50
CA LEU A 79 29.26 -23.75 4.36
C LEU A 79 28.88 -22.29 4.04
N THR A 80 29.51 -21.30 4.70
CA THR A 80 29.22 -19.87 4.41
C THR A 80 29.60 -19.42 3.01
N LYS A 81 30.55 -20.10 2.36
CA LYS A 81 30.93 -19.80 0.97
C LYS A 81 29.95 -20.41 -0.02
N LEU A 82 29.39 -21.59 0.30
CA LEU A 82 28.34 -22.21 -0.51
C LEU A 82 27.03 -21.40 -0.54
N SER A 83 26.67 -20.74 0.57
CA SER A 83 25.42 -19.95 0.62
C SER A 83 25.44 -18.68 -0.24
N LYS A 84 26.61 -18.23 -0.71
CA LYS A 84 26.77 -17.01 -1.52
C LYS A 84 26.73 -17.26 -3.04
N ASP A 85 26.97 -18.49 -3.49
CA ASP A 85 27.06 -18.84 -4.90
C ASP A 85 25.80 -19.57 -5.37
N THR A 86 24.95 -18.90 -6.16
CA THR A 86 23.68 -19.44 -6.68
C THR A 86 23.84 -20.47 -7.81
N SER A 87 25.06 -21.00 -8.05
CA SER A 87 25.33 -21.92 -9.14
C SER A 87 24.94 -23.36 -8.80
N LEU A 88 23.93 -23.87 -9.50
CA LEU A 88 23.16 -25.12 -9.36
C LEU A 88 23.91 -26.48 -9.45
N ASN A 89 25.21 -26.57 -9.16
CA ASN A 89 25.91 -27.87 -9.10
C ASN A 89 26.08 -28.32 -7.65
N PHE A 90 25.45 -29.45 -7.29
CA PHE A 90 25.56 -30.10 -5.99
C PHE A 90 27.03 -30.41 -5.64
N PRO A 91 27.61 -29.78 -4.60
CA PRO A 91 28.96 -30.10 -4.17
C PRO A 91 28.97 -31.49 -3.51
N VAL A 92 29.93 -32.33 -3.91
CA VAL A 92 30.20 -33.65 -3.30
C VAL A 92 30.29 -33.56 -1.77
N PHE A 93 30.80 -32.43 -1.27
CA PHE A 93 30.84 -32.09 0.15
C PHE A 93 29.48 -32.18 0.86
N LEU A 94 28.43 -31.55 0.33
CA LEU A 94 27.11 -31.53 0.99
C LEU A 94 26.46 -32.92 1.01
N GLN A 95 26.60 -33.68 -0.09
CA GLN A 95 26.15 -35.06 -0.15
C GLN A 95 26.84 -35.94 0.90
N ALA A 96 28.12 -35.68 1.19
CA ALA A 96 28.86 -36.41 2.19
C ALA A 96 28.47 -36.00 3.64
N VAL A 97 28.16 -34.73 3.90
CA VAL A 97 27.66 -34.26 5.22
C VAL A 97 26.30 -34.88 5.58
N PHE A 98 25.37 -34.95 4.62
CA PHE A 98 24.03 -35.54 4.83
C PHE A 98 24.00 -37.08 4.72
N SER A 99 25.13 -37.73 4.51
CA SER A 99 25.19 -39.18 4.36
C SER A 99 25.00 -39.92 5.68
N CYS A 100 24.01 -40.81 5.77
CA CYS A 100 23.85 -41.75 6.89
C CYS A 100 24.94 -42.83 6.95
N THR A 101 25.86 -42.89 5.97
CA THR A 101 26.80 -44.00 5.80
C THR A 101 28.21 -43.71 6.31
N THR A 102 28.46 -42.52 6.87
CA THR A 102 29.77 -42.22 7.48
C THR A 102 29.97 -43.08 8.73
N LYS A 103 31.02 -43.91 8.73
CA LYS A 103 31.43 -44.71 9.89
C LYS A 103 32.41 -43.89 10.74
N PRO A 104 32.35 -43.95 12.09
CA PRO A 104 31.48 -44.81 12.91
C PRO A 104 30.08 -44.24 13.21
N VAL A 105 29.89 -42.92 13.11
CA VAL A 105 28.61 -42.21 13.41
C VAL A 105 28.35 -41.17 12.31
N PRO A 106 27.10 -40.87 11.93
CA PRO A 106 26.78 -39.78 11.01
C PRO A 106 27.36 -38.43 11.49
N VAL A 107 27.83 -37.60 10.55
CA VAL A 107 28.46 -36.30 10.86
C VAL A 107 27.52 -35.41 11.68
N VAL A 108 26.26 -35.30 11.28
CA VAL A 108 25.25 -34.47 11.94
C VAL A 108 25.00 -34.92 13.38
N THR A 109 24.80 -36.22 13.59
CA THR A 109 24.60 -36.85 14.90
C THR A 109 25.81 -36.62 15.83
N SER A 110 27.02 -36.80 15.30
CA SER A 110 28.26 -36.57 16.05
C SER A 110 28.37 -35.12 16.52
N VAL A 111 28.15 -34.16 15.61
CA VAL A 111 28.25 -32.73 15.95
C VAL A 111 27.14 -32.29 16.92
N LEU A 112 25.92 -32.81 16.79
CA LEU A 112 24.86 -32.55 17.76
C LEU A 112 25.24 -33.05 19.16
N SER A 113 25.86 -34.23 19.27
CA SER A 113 26.33 -34.73 20.56
C SER A 113 27.42 -33.86 21.18
N LEU A 114 28.28 -33.20 20.37
CA LEU A 114 29.33 -32.29 20.84
C LEU A 114 28.79 -31.01 21.49
N ILE A 115 27.53 -30.63 21.25
CA ILE A 115 26.88 -29.52 21.97
C ILE A 115 26.79 -29.84 23.47
N SER A 116 26.65 -31.12 23.83
CA SER A 116 26.63 -31.59 25.22
C SER A 116 28.01 -31.70 25.88
N TYR A 117 29.09 -31.29 25.21
CA TYR A 117 30.45 -31.39 25.75
C TYR A 117 30.87 -30.14 26.53
N PHE A 118 30.66 -30.13 27.84
CA PHE A 118 30.83 -28.94 28.69
C PHE A 118 32.27 -28.59 29.09
N GLN A 119 33.24 -29.47 28.82
CA GLN A 119 34.65 -29.22 29.22
C GLN A 119 35.35 -28.19 28.33
N ASP A 120 34.92 -28.02 27.07
CA ASP A 120 35.46 -27.02 26.15
C ASP A 120 34.32 -26.25 25.44
N PRO A 121 34.01 -25.02 25.90
CA PRO A 121 32.99 -24.18 25.28
C PRO A 121 33.26 -23.79 23.82
N ALA A 122 34.53 -23.82 23.37
CA ALA A 122 34.87 -23.52 21.98
C ALA A 122 34.37 -24.62 21.02
N ILE A 123 34.41 -25.88 21.47
CA ILE A 123 33.82 -27.02 20.73
C ILE A 123 32.30 -26.88 20.70
N GLN A 124 31.66 -26.55 21.82
CA GLN A 124 30.21 -26.31 21.86
C GLN A 124 29.80 -25.20 20.89
N TYR A 125 30.51 -24.08 20.92
CA TYR A 125 30.28 -22.95 20.01
C TYR A 125 30.46 -23.34 18.54
N GLY A 126 31.55 -24.03 18.21
CA GLY A 126 31.83 -24.51 16.85
C GLY A 126 30.77 -25.48 16.34
N ALA A 127 30.28 -26.37 17.20
CA ALA A 127 29.23 -27.34 16.89
C ALA A 127 27.88 -26.66 16.62
N VAL A 128 27.46 -25.76 17.53
CA VAL A 128 26.22 -24.99 17.40
C VAL A 128 26.23 -24.13 16.12
N ARG A 129 27.35 -23.44 15.84
CA ARG A 129 27.48 -22.61 14.63
C ARG A 129 27.39 -23.45 13.35
N PHE A 130 28.07 -24.59 13.31
CA PHE A 130 28.03 -25.49 12.16
C PHE A 130 26.62 -26.01 11.88
N ILE A 131 25.91 -26.51 12.90
CA ILE A 131 24.53 -27.02 12.74
C ILE A 131 23.57 -25.90 12.31
N SER A 132 23.70 -24.71 12.90
CA SER A 132 22.87 -23.56 12.51
C SER A 132 23.01 -23.22 11.02
N MET A 133 24.25 -23.20 10.51
CA MET A 133 24.55 -23.00 9.07
C MET A 133 24.04 -24.15 8.21
N LEU A 134 24.15 -25.38 8.69
CA LEU A 134 23.67 -26.55 7.97
C LEU A 134 22.14 -26.50 7.78
N PHE A 135 21.37 -26.06 8.78
CA PHE A 135 19.92 -25.93 8.69
C PHE A 135 19.47 -24.97 7.58
N ALA A 136 20.11 -23.80 7.45
CA ALA A 136 19.77 -22.85 6.40
C ALA A 136 20.12 -23.33 4.99
N ILE A 137 21.19 -24.10 4.84
CA ILE A 137 21.60 -24.60 3.53
C ILE A 137 20.79 -25.85 3.16
N ALA A 138 20.39 -26.68 4.12
CA ALA A 138 19.56 -27.87 3.89
C ALA A 138 18.25 -27.55 3.14
N ASP A 139 17.58 -26.44 3.48
CA ASP A 139 16.33 -26.01 2.83
C ASP A 139 16.54 -25.55 1.37
N CYS A 140 17.70 -24.96 1.07
CA CYS A 140 18.10 -24.62 -0.31
C CYS A 140 18.41 -25.85 -1.16
N ILE A 141 18.64 -27.02 -0.55
CA ILE A 141 19.21 -28.19 -1.24
C ILE A 141 18.14 -29.17 -1.76
N GLN A 142 16.91 -29.28 -1.21
CA GLN A 142 15.94 -30.25 -1.75
C GLN A 142 14.42 -30.01 -1.50
N PRO A 143 13.55 -30.36 -2.48
CA PRO A 143 12.13 -30.68 -2.30
C PRO A 143 11.88 -32.13 -1.79
N PHE A 144 12.84 -32.74 -1.08
CA PHE A 144 12.72 -34.10 -0.54
C PHE A 144 12.52 -34.08 0.98
N SER A 145 11.54 -34.88 1.40
CA SER A 145 10.81 -34.88 2.68
C SER A 145 11.57 -35.39 3.92
N TYR A 146 12.89 -35.22 4.04
CA TYR A 146 13.64 -35.70 5.23
C TYR A 146 14.14 -34.52 6.07
N GLY A 147 13.38 -34.15 7.11
CA GLY A 147 13.87 -33.23 8.14
C GLY A 147 15.05 -33.84 8.90
N ILE A 148 15.98 -33.02 9.39
CA ILE A 148 17.20 -33.48 10.08
C ILE A 148 16.90 -34.30 11.36
N THR A 149 15.67 -34.21 11.85
CA THR A 149 15.09 -35.11 12.87
C THR A 149 15.14 -36.59 12.51
N CYS A 150 15.28 -36.97 11.24
CA CYS A 150 15.46 -38.37 10.83
C CYS A 150 16.88 -38.94 11.11
N PHE A 151 17.85 -38.10 11.48
CA PHE A 151 19.24 -38.50 11.67
C PHE A 151 19.65 -38.68 13.14
N VAL A 152 18.77 -38.40 14.11
CA VAL A 152 19.11 -38.37 15.53
C VAL A 152 18.28 -39.42 16.29
N PRO A 153 18.90 -40.34 17.06
CA PRO A 153 18.20 -41.26 17.94
C PRO A 153 17.47 -40.53 19.09
N ASP A 154 16.30 -41.03 19.51
CA ASP A 154 15.46 -40.39 20.56
C ASP A 154 16.21 -40.15 21.89
N ASN A 155 17.16 -41.03 22.24
CA ASN A 155 17.96 -40.89 23.46
C ASN A 155 18.88 -39.66 23.43
N GLU A 156 19.49 -39.36 22.26
CA GLU A 156 20.37 -38.21 22.10
C GLU A 156 19.60 -36.88 22.10
N ILE A 157 18.32 -36.91 21.70
CA ILE A 157 17.44 -35.73 21.73
C ILE A 157 17.14 -35.30 23.17
N MET A 158 16.96 -36.27 24.10
CA MET A 158 16.76 -35.96 25.51
C MET A 158 18.01 -35.33 26.15
N ASP A 159 19.19 -35.90 25.88
CA ASP A 159 20.47 -35.39 26.39
C ASP A 159 20.77 -33.99 25.82
N LEU A 160 20.49 -33.78 24.54
CA LEU A 160 20.59 -32.48 23.87
C LEU A 160 19.63 -31.46 24.50
N ARG A 161 18.37 -31.83 24.76
CA ARG A 161 17.39 -30.95 25.43
C ARG A 161 17.90 -30.49 26.80
N HIS A 162 18.44 -31.42 27.59
CA HIS A 162 19.00 -31.09 28.89
C HIS A 162 20.21 -30.17 28.78
N SER A 163 21.10 -30.45 27.83
CA SER A 163 22.31 -29.66 27.60
C SER A 163 21.99 -28.25 27.14
N LEU A 164 21.02 -28.09 26.24
CA LEU A 164 20.54 -26.78 25.80
C LEU A 164 19.89 -25.99 26.93
N SER A 165 19.12 -26.64 27.82
CA SER A 165 18.53 -25.98 28.99
C SER A 165 19.63 -25.50 29.95
N TYR A 166 20.67 -26.30 30.15
CA TYR A 166 21.84 -25.93 30.94
C TYR A 166 22.59 -24.72 30.36
N ILE A 167 22.83 -24.70 29.04
CA ILE A 167 23.48 -23.56 28.36
C ILE A 167 22.70 -22.26 28.56
N LEU A 168 21.37 -22.32 28.45
CA LEU A 168 20.51 -21.15 28.59
C LEU A 168 20.39 -20.64 30.04
N LEU A 169 20.52 -21.51 31.05
CA LEU A 169 20.27 -21.15 32.46
C LEU A 169 21.53 -20.90 33.28
N GLU A 170 22.57 -21.74 33.16
CA GLU A 170 23.74 -21.72 34.04
C GLU A 170 25.01 -21.15 33.37
N GLN A 171 25.20 -21.41 32.06
CA GLN A 171 26.41 -20.94 31.34
C GLN A 171 26.30 -19.52 30.77
N SER A 172 25.11 -18.94 30.72
CA SER A 172 24.85 -17.64 30.10
C SER A 172 25.58 -16.46 30.77
N GLU A 173 25.84 -16.54 32.08
CA GLU A 173 26.62 -15.53 32.81
C GLU A 173 28.13 -15.63 32.54
N SER A 174 28.60 -16.78 32.02
CA SER A 174 30.02 -17.08 31.81
C SER A 174 30.47 -17.02 30.34
N ASN A 175 29.55 -17.24 29.38
CA ASN A 175 29.87 -17.26 27.95
C ASN A 175 28.68 -16.75 27.10
N GLU A 176 28.66 -15.43 26.85
CA GLU A 176 27.62 -14.76 26.06
C GLU A 176 27.58 -15.25 24.60
N ASP A 177 28.73 -15.53 23.98
CA ASP A 177 28.80 -15.93 22.57
C ASP A 177 28.22 -17.33 22.34
N LEU A 178 28.41 -18.27 23.29
CA LEU A 178 27.78 -19.58 23.24
C LEU A 178 26.25 -19.48 23.41
N PHE A 179 25.77 -18.60 24.29
CA PHE A 179 24.34 -18.33 24.43
C PHE A 179 23.73 -17.81 23.12
N VAL A 180 24.33 -16.77 22.55
CA VAL A 180 23.87 -16.16 21.29
C VAL A 180 23.86 -17.20 20.16
N ALA A 181 24.93 -17.98 20.01
CA ALA A 181 24.99 -19.05 19.01
C ALA A 181 23.86 -20.08 19.20
N THR A 182 23.55 -20.44 20.44
CA THR A 182 22.51 -21.44 20.77
C THR A 182 21.11 -20.92 20.42
N VAL A 183 20.81 -19.66 20.73
CA VAL A 183 19.53 -19.04 20.34
C VAL A 183 19.45 -18.84 18.82
N ASN A 184 20.57 -18.53 18.15
CA ASN A 184 20.62 -18.44 16.69
C ASN A 184 20.42 -19.81 16.02
N LEU A 185 20.89 -20.91 16.64
CA LEU A 185 20.54 -22.27 16.23
C LEU A 185 19.03 -22.51 16.30
N PHE A 186 18.36 -22.11 17.39
CA PHE A 186 16.90 -22.20 17.48
C PHE A 186 16.19 -21.34 16.44
N THR A 187 16.69 -20.14 16.19
CA THR A 187 16.13 -19.23 15.17
C THR A 187 16.27 -19.83 13.77
N SER A 188 17.44 -20.37 13.42
CA SER A 188 17.69 -21.06 12.15
C SER A 188 16.78 -22.28 12.01
N ALA A 189 16.67 -23.10 13.07
CA ALA A 189 15.79 -24.25 13.08
C ALA A 189 14.31 -23.87 12.93
N ALA A 190 13.86 -22.78 13.54
CA ALA A 190 12.48 -22.31 13.43
C ALA A 190 12.10 -21.89 12.00
N HIS A 191 13.05 -21.35 11.24
CA HIS A 191 12.83 -20.97 9.84
C HIS A 191 12.92 -22.16 8.88
N TYR A 192 13.92 -23.03 9.06
CA TYR A 192 14.32 -24.00 8.04
C TYR A 192 14.08 -25.46 8.43
N GLN A 193 13.91 -25.78 9.72
CA GLN A 193 13.69 -27.15 10.23
C GLN A 193 12.63 -27.21 11.35
N PRO A 194 11.34 -26.94 11.05
CA PRO A 194 10.30 -26.85 12.08
C PRO A 194 10.11 -28.12 12.93
N SER A 195 10.32 -29.31 12.34
CA SER A 195 10.23 -30.58 13.07
C SER A 195 11.23 -30.66 14.22
N PHE A 196 12.44 -30.11 14.05
CA PHE A 196 13.46 -30.08 15.09
C PHE A 196 13.03 -29.25 16.30
N ILE A 197 12.46 -28.07 16.08
CA ILE A 197 11.93 -27.22 17.15
C ILE A 197 10.76 -27.90 17.86
N VAL A 198 9.81 -28.48 17.13
CA VAL A 198 8.67 -29.18 17.75
C VAL A 198 9.14 -30.34 18.62
N THR A 199 10.13 -31.12 18.17
CA THR A 199 10.69 -32.24 18.93
C THR A 199 11.51 -31.78 20.15
N ILE A 200 12.34 -30.74 20.03
CA ILE A 200 13.13 -30.24 21.15
C ILE A 200 12.27 -29.58 22.23
N PHE A 201 11.22 -28.85 21.85
CA PHE A 201 10.34 -28.14 22.78
C PHE A 201 9.11 -28.97 23.20
N ALA A 202 9.02 -30.24 22.81
CA ALA A 202 7.93 -31.12 23.25
C ALA A 202 7.94 -31.29 24.79
N PRO A 203 6.77 -31.25 25.46
CA PRO A 203 6.70 -31.46 26.90
C PRO A 203 7.25 -32.84 27.26
N GLU A 204 8.02 -32.94 28.35
CA GLU A 204 8.43 -34.24 28.88
C GLU A 204 7.16 -35.03 29.23
N GLU A 205 6.90 -36.14 28.55
CA GLU A 205 5.94 -37.12 29.03
C GLU A 205 6.45 -37.58 30.40
N ASN A 206 5.69 -37.30 31.45
CA ASN A 206 5.97 -37.78 32.79
C ASN A 206 5.96 -39.31 32.79
N THR A 207 7.11 -39.94 32.53
CA THR A 207 7.35 -41.36 32.80
C THR A 207 7.42 -41.57 34.32
N LYS A 208 6.30 -41.35 35.01
CA LYS A 208 6.14 -41.67 36.43
C LYS A 208 5.13 -42.80 36.70
N ASP A 209 4.44 -43.32 35.69
CA ASP A 209 3.37 -44.31 35.90
C ASP A 209 3.68 -45.75 35.45
N GLN A 210 4.93 -46.11 35.13
CA GLN A 210 5.27 -47.51 34.78
C GLN A 210 6.52 -48.09 35.46
N LEU A 211 6.81 -47.70 36.70
CA LEU A 211 7.79 -48.45 37.49
C LEU A 211 7.39 -48.54 38.97
N ASN A 212 6.25 -49.16 39.24
CA ASN A 212 5.96 -49.70 40.57
C ASN A 212 5.97 -51.24 40.53
N VAL A 213 7.08 -51.78 41.05
CA VAL A 213 7.16 -52.91 41.98
C VAL A 213 6.62 -54.26 41.49
N ILE A 214 7.54 -55.10 40.99
CA ILE A 214 7.67 -56.48 41.47
C ILE A 214 9.09 -56.67 42.02
N ASP A 215 9.13 -56.71 43.35
CA ASP A 215 10.04 -57.41 44.27
C ASP A 215 11.56 -57.55 44.06
N THR A 216 12.28 -56.82 44.91
CA THR A 216 13.28 -57.25 45.92
C THR A 216 14.36 -58.30 45.57
N LYS A 217 15.63 -57.86 45.43
CA LYS A 217 16.76 -58.05 46.40
C LYS A 217 18.16 -57.80 45.78
N LEU A 218 19.05 -57.28 46.63
CA LEU A 218 20.54 -57.25 46.62
C LEU A 218 21.30 -56.07 45.98
N GLN A 219 21.63 -55.08 46.84
CA GLN A 219 22.98 -54.57 47.20
C GLN A 219 24.10 -54.64 46.13
N LYS A 220 24.94 -53.62 45.87
CA LYS A 220 25.69 -52.75 46.79
C LYS A 220 26.43 -51.61 46.04
N LYS A 221 26.47 -50.43 46.67
CA LYS A 221 27.37 -49.25 46.57
C LYS A 221 28.52 -49.24 45.53
N GLU A 222 28.61 -48.13 44.77
CA GLU A 222 29.79 -47.24 44.77
C GLU A 222 29.40 -45.82 44.31
N THR A 223 30.10 -44.83 44.87
CA THR A 223 29.77 -43.40 44.97
C THR A 223 30.17 -42.56 43.75
N SER A 224 29.24 -41.76 43.22
CA SER A 224 29.50 -40.49 42.52
C SER A 224 28.44 -39.45 42.97
N PRO A 225 28.74 -38.14 42.97
CA PRO A 225 27.88 -37.14 43.59
C PRO A 225 26.58 -36.99 42.79
N ILE A 226 25.47 -37.32 43.44
CA ILE A 226 24.12 -37.05 42.95
C ILE A 226 23.93 -35.54 42.91
N HIS A 227 23.82 -34.97 41.71
CA HIS A 227 23.33 -33.60 41.50
C HIS A 227 21.94 -33.49 42.13
N VAL A 228 21.79 -32.51 43.00
CA VAL A 228 20.54 -32.16 43.68
C VAL A 228 19.47 -31.88 42.62
N VAL A 229 18.37 -32.64 42.71
CA VAL A 229 17.18 -32.50 41.86
C VAL A 229 16.52 -31.15 42.16
N SER A 230 16.94 -30.08 41.47
CA SER A 230 16.13 -28.89 41.29
C SER A 230 14.97 -29.23 40.33
N LYS A 231 13.82 -28.57 40.48
CA LYS A 231 12.68 -28.73 39.56
C LYS A 231 13.19 -28.66 38.12
N ARG A 232 12.97 -29.69 37.30
CA ARG A 232 13.28 -29.67 35.87
C ARG A 232 12.65 -28.44 35.24
N SER A 233 13.43 -27.40 35.00
CA SER A 233 13.02 -26.22 34.24
C SER A 233 12.98 -26.63 32.77
N SER A 234 11.82 -26.44 32.14
CA SER A 234 11.69 -26.68 30.71
C SER A 234 12.47 -25.63 29.92
N LEU A 235 12.84 -25.94 28.68
CA LEU A 235 13.45 -24.95 27.76
C LEU A 235 12.58 -23.71 27.56
N ILE A 236 11.25 -23.86 27.66
CA ILE A 236 10.30 -22.75 27.60
C ILE A 236 10.47 -21.85 28.83
N ASP A 237 10.56 -22.43 30.03
CA ASP A 237 10.79 -21.67 31.27
C ASP A 237 12.10 -20.88 31.20
N ALA A 238 13.15 -21.48 30.63
CA ALA A 238 14.44 -20.83 30.44
C ALA A 238 14.36 -19.60 29.54
N LEU A 239 13.67 -19.69 28.39
CA LEU A 239 13.49 -18.56 27.49
C LEU A 239 12.57 -17.47 28.07
N VAL A 240 11.50 -17.88 28.77
CA VAL A 240 10.57 -16.95 29.43
C VAL A 240 11.29 -16.14 30.52
N HIS A 241 12.24 -16.73 31.25
CA HIS A 241 13.03 -16.02 32.25
C HIS A 241 13.76 -14.79 31.68
N TYR A 242 14.24 -14.85 30.44
CA TYR A 242 14.85 -13.70 29.75
C TYR A 242 13.82 -12.63 29.36
N ILE A 243 12.59 -13.04 29.06
CA ILE A 243 11.49 -12.10 28.78
C ILE A 243 11.03 -11.40 30.08
N GLU A 244 10.99 -12.11 31.20
CA GLU A 244 10.67 -11.51 32.52
C GLU A 244 11.68 -10.41 32.89
N ARG A 245 12.96 -10.63 32.54
CA ARG A 245 14.08 -9.68 32.72
C ARG A 245 14.28 -8.71 31.56
N ALA A 246 13.34 -8.59 30.63
CA ALA A 246 13.52 -7.79 29.42
C ALA A 246 13.88 -6.32 29.69
N ASP A 247 13.27 -5.67 30.69
CA ASP A 247 13.59 -4.26 31.04
C ASP A 247 15.04 -4.10 31.52
N ASP A 248 15.53 -5.03 32.35
CA ASP A 248 16.91 -5.01 32.84
C ASP A 248 17.91 -5.30 31.71
N LEU A 249 17.61 -6.30 30.88
CA LEU A 249 18.46 -6.69 29.75
C LEU A 249 18.53 -5.61 28.69
N MET A 250 17.44 -4.89 28.44
CA MET A 250 17.42 -3.83 27.43
C MET A 250 18.33 -2.64 27.80
N LYS A 251 18.67 -2.48 29.09
CA LYS A 251 19.65 -1.51 29.60
C LYS A 251 21.06 -2.09 29.75
N SER A 252 21.18 -3.33 30.20
CA SER A 252 22.47 -3.95 30.57
C SER A 252 23.14 -4.72 29.42
N ASN A 253 22.39 -5.56 28.70
CA ASN A 253 22.87 -6.34 27.56
C ASN A 253 21.76 -6.57 26.52
N PRO A 254 21.47 -5.57 25.67
CA PRO A 254 20.36 -5.63 24.71
C PRO A 254 20.57 -6.67 23.60
N ARG A 255 21.82 -7.09 23.32
CA ARG A 255 22.14 -8.13 22.32
C ARG A 255 21.54 -9.48 22.70
N ILE A 256 21.66 -9.88 23.96
CA ILE A 256 21.10 -11.14 24.48
C ILE A 256 19.57 -11.15 24.31
N LEU A 257 18.91 -10.06 24.70
CA LEU A 257 17.46 -9.91 24.56
C LEU A 257 17.03 -9.97 23.09
N LEU A 258 17.76 -9.29 22.21
CA LEU A 258 17.45 -9.28 20.77
C LEU A 258 17.50 -10.68 20.17
N CYS A 259 18.52 -11.49 20.52
CA CYS A 259 18.61 -12.88 20.07
C CYS A 259 17.38 -13.70 20.48
N VAL A 260 16.94 -13.58 21.74
CA VAL A 260 15.73 -14.27 22.23
C VAL A 260 14.48 -13.78 21.50
N LEU A 261 14.34 -12.47 21.27
CA LEU A 261 13.21 -11.90 20.54
C LEU A 261 13.18 -12.33 19.07
N ASN A 262 14.33 -12.45 18.41
CA ASN A 262 14.44 -12.94 17.04
C ASN A 262 13.94 -14.39 16.91
N PHE A 263 14.28 -15.25 17.88
CA PHE A 263 13.71 -16.59 17.94
C PHE A 263 12.19 -16.54 18.10
N MET A 264 11.67 -15.70 18.99
CA MET A 264 10.22 -15.54 19.16
C MET A 264 9.56 -15.07 17.85
N ILE A 265 10.10 -14.07 17.15
CA ILE A 265 9.56 -13.65 15.84
C ILE A 265 9.45 -14.83 14.87
N ALA A 266 10.48 -15.67 14.78
CA ALA A 266 10.48 -16.85 13.91
C ALA A 266 9.31 -17.80 14.24
N LEU A 267 9.02 -18.02 15.53
CA LEU A 267 7.88 -18.82 15.97
C LEU A 267 6.53 -18.21 15.56
N TRP A 268 6.37 -16.88 15.70
CA TRP A 268 5.13 -16.20 15.33
C TRP A 268 4.94 -16.12 13.80
N GLN A 269 6.01 -16.02 13.02
CA GLN A 269 5.97 -16.13 11.56
C GLN A 269 5.53 -17.52 11.12
N GLY A 270 6.07 -18.57 11.74
CA GLY A 270 5.69 -19.97 11.53
C GLY A 270 4.48 -20.43 12.34
N ALA A 271 3.60 -19.53 12.79
CA ALA A 271 2.55 -19.83 13.76
C ALA A 271 1.70 -21.09 13.50
N PRO A 272 1.35 -21.47 12.23
CA PRO A 272 0.63 -22.71 11.97
C PRO A 272 1.38 -23.98 12.41
N GLN A 273 2.72 -23.96 12.40
CA GLN A 273 3.58 -25.10 12.77
C GLN A 273 3.84 -25.18 14.28
N TYR A 274 3.73 -24.06 14.99
CA TYR A 274 4.12 -23.92 16.40
C TYR A 274 2.96 -23.63 17.35
N THR A 275 1.73 -24.01 16.98
CA THR A 275 0.50 -23.67 17.73
C THR A 275 0.57 -24.02 19.21
N ASN A 276 1.01 -25.25 19.55
CA ASN A 276 1.14 -25.72 20.93
C ASN A 276 2.20 -24.93 21.73
N LEU A 277 3.33 -24.62 21.09
CA LEU A 277 4.42 -23.85 21.70
C LEU A 277 4.00 -22.41 21.96
N LEU A 278 3.36 -21.76 20.97
CA LEU A 278 2.81 -20.41 21.12
C LEU A 278 1.71 -20.36 22.18
N GLU A 279 0.85 -21.37 22.27
CA GLU A 279 -0.15 -21.45 23.34
C GLU A 279 0.48 -21.60 24.72
N SER A 280 1.57 -22.38 24.84
CA SER A 280 2.35 -22.46 26.07
C SER A 280 2.89 -21.07 26.45
N LEU A 281 3.58 -20.38 25.53
CA LEU A 281 4.12 -19.03 25.77
C LEU A 281 3.02 -18.02 26.19
N ARG A 282 1.84 -18.06 25.55
CA ARG A 282 0.70 -17.20 25.92
C ARG A 282 0.19 -17.45 27.34
N ARG A 283 0.25 -18.70 27.83
CA ARG A 283 -0.21 -19.09 29.18
C ARG A 283 0.82 -18.79 30.27
N HIS A 284 2.05 -18.44 29.92
CA HIS A 284 3.10 -18.12 30.89
C HIS A 284 2.88 -16.73 31.50
N GLY A 285 2.27 -16.71 32.69
CA GLY A 285 2.27 -15.58 33.62
C GLY A 285 1.95 -14.22 32.98
N LYS A 286 2.83 -13.24 33.21
CA LYS A 286 2.73 -11.83 32.79
C LYS A 286 3.49 -11.55 31.48
N PHE A 287 3.66 -12.55 30.60
CA PHE A 287 4.50 -12.46 29.39
C PHE A 287 4.34 -11.15 28.60
N TRP A 288 3.10 -10.79 28.25
CA TRP A 288 2.81 -9.57 27.50
C TRP A 288 3.07 -8.27 28.27
N GLU A 289 2.89 -8.29 29.60
CA GLU A 289 3.15 -7.14 30.47
C GLU A 289 4.66 -6.84 30.54
N HIS A 290 5.51 -7.88 30.61
CA HIS A 290 6.96 -7.70 30.60
C HIS A 290 7.47 -7.09 29.28
N LEU A 291 6.96 -7.57 28.14
CA LEU A 291 7.28 -7.00 26.83
C LEU A 291 6.80 -5.55 26.69
N ALA A 292 5.60 -5.25 27.18
CA ALA A 292 5.04 -3.90 27.16
C ALA A 292 5.82 -2.92 28.06
N ASN A 293 6.20 -3.36 29.25
CA ASN A 293 6.96 -2.55 30.21
C ASN A 293 8.35 -2.22 29.68
N ALA A 294 9.01 -3.17 28.99
CA ALA A 294 10.32 -2.92 28.38
C ALA A 294 10.27 -1.72 27.41
N ILE A 295 9.28 -1.66 26.53
CA ILE A 295 9.11 -0.51 25.60
C ILE A 295 8.84 0.79 26.38
N SER A 296 7.91 0.74 27.35
CA SER A 296 7.43 1.92 28.08
C SER A 296 8.52 2.60 28.93
N ASN A 297 9.38 1.81 29.57
CA ASN A 297 10.44 2.30 30.46
C ASN A 297 11.64 2.93 29.73
N ILE A 298 11.79 2.67 28.43
CA ILE A 298 12.83 3.31 27.60
C ILE A 298 12.29 4.56 26.92
N ALA A 299 11.01 4.56 26.54
CA ALA A 299 10.35 5.78 26.05
C ALA A 299 10.41 6.93 27.08
N SER A 300 10.52 6.63 28.37
CA SER A 300 10.65 7.62 29.45
C SER A 300 12.08 8.10 29.72
N SER A 301 13.11 7.45 29.16
CA SER A 301 14.52 7.84 29.32
C SER A 301 14.89 8.90 28.29
N GLU A 302 15.49 10.01 28.72
CA GLU A 302 16.08 11.00 27.81
C GLU A 302 17.27 10.35 27.07
N ILE A 303 17.15 10.17 25.76
CA ILE A 303 18.24 9.68 24.92
C ILE A 303 19.18 10.87 24.66
N SER A 304 20.41 10.77 25.15
CA SER A 304 21.43 11.81 24.98
C SER A 304 21.80 12.01 23.51
N LEU A 305 22.02 13.27 23.11
CA LEU A 305 22.38 13.67 21.75
C LEU A 305 23.69 13.00 21.29
N LEU A 306 23.70 12.65 20.00
CA LEU A 306 24.66 11.81 19.27
C LEU A 306 26.14 12.24 19.34
N THR A 307 26.42 13.47 19.78
CA THR A 307 27.67 14.18 19.48
C THR A 307 28.93 13.68 20.22
N SER A 308 28.85 12.66 21.08
CA SER A 308 30.04 12.07 21.73
C SER A 308 29.87 10.66 22.31
N LEU A 309 29.01 9.81 21.72
CA LEU A 309 28.80 8.45 22.21
C LEU A 309 30.02 7.54 21.95
N LYS A 310 30.41 6.75 22.96
CA LYS A 310 31.41 5.69 22.78
C LYS A 310 30.79 4.56 21.95
N GLU A 311 31.64 3.82 21.24
CA GLU A 311 31.26 2.69 20.36
C GLU A 311 30.22 1.77 20.99
N LYS A 312 30.54 1.23 22.17
CA LYS A 312 29.70 0.27 22.87
C LYS A 312 28.32 0.84 23.22
N ASP A 313 28.26 2.12 23.53
CA ASP A 313 27.00 2.79 23.89
C ASP A 313 26.11 3.00 22.66
N ALA A 314 26.71 3.33 21.50
CA ALA A 314 25.98 3.44 20.24
C ALA A 314 25.46 2.09 19.74
N PHE A 315 26.27 1.02 19.84
CA PHE A 315 25.83 -0.34 19.54
C PHE A 315 24.71 -0.80 20.47
N ASN A 316 24.85 -0.59 21.78
CA ASN A 316 23.82 -0.93 22.75
C ASN A 316 22.50 -0.21 22.45
N LEU A 317 22.56 1.10 22.15
CA LEU A 317 21.37 1.87 21.79
C LEU A 317 20.71 1.36 20.50
N ALA A 318 21.50 0.98 19.49
CA ALA A 318 20.96 0.38 18.28
C ALA A 318 20.27 -0.97 18.55
N TYR A 319 20.89 -1.84 19.35
CA TYR A 319 20.26 -3.09 19.79
C TYR A 319 18.97 -2.84 20.57
N THR A 320 18.92 -1.82 21.42
CA THR A 320 17.69 -1.42 22.12
C THR A 320 16.56 -1.09 21.14
N PHE A 321 16.83 -0.31 20.08
CA PHE A 321 15.82 -0.02 19.06
C PHE A 321 15.40 -1.27 18.26
N HIS A 322 16.34 -2.18 17.98
CA HIS A 322 16.01 -3.47 17.37
C HIS A 322 15.17 -4.36 18.29
N CYS A 323 15.42 -4.38 19.59
CA CYS A 323 14.57 -5.05 20.57
C CYS A 323 13.15 -4.48 20.53
N GLN A 324 13.00 -3.16 20.56
CA GLN A 324 11.69 -2.51 20.47
C GLN A 324 10.95 -2.85 19.17
N SER A 325 11.66 -2.79 18.03
CA SER A 325 11.14 -3.23 16.73
C SER A 325 10.65 -4.68 16.78
N SER A 326 11.44 -5.56 17.40
CA SER A 326 11.14 -6.98 17.50
C SER A 326 9.92 -7.26 18.38
N ILE A 327 9.81 -6.59 19.52
CA ILE A 327 8.65 -6.68 20.42
C ILE A 327 7.39 -6.20 19.69
N LEU A 328 7.45 -5.04 19.01
CA LEU A 328 6.34 -4.53 18.20
C LEU A 328 5.97 -5.51 17.08
N GLY A 329 6.96 -6.16 16.45
CA GLY A 329 6.75 -7.21 15.45
C GLY A 329 5.96 -8.40 16.01
N ILE A 330 6.41 -9.00 17.12
CA ILE A 330 5.72 -10.13 17.80
C ILE A 330 4.27 -9.75 18.14
N MET A 331 4.10 -8.56 18.71
CA MET A 331 2.81 -8.00 19.06
C MET A 331 1.89 -7.82 17.84
N GLY A 332 2.41 -7.29 16.73
CA GLY A 332 1.69 -7.14 15.47
C GLY A 332 1.26 -8.49 14.86
N TYR A 333 2.14 -9.49 14.91
CA TYR A 333 1.82 -10.85 14.49
C TYR A 333 0.71 -11.48 15.32
N GLU A 334 0.76 -11.32 16.65
CA GLU A 334 -0.28 -11.83 17.53
C GLU A 334 -1.64 -11.19 17.24
N LEU A 335 -1.71 -9.86 17.10
CA LEU A 335 -2.95 -9.17 16.73
C LEU A 335 -3.52 -9.67 15.40
N PHE A 336 -2.65 -9.89 14.41
CA PHE A 336 -3.06 -10.39 13.11
C PHE A 336 -3.59 -11.82 13.18
N LEU A 337 -2.93 -12.71 13.95
CA LEU A 337 -3.37 -14.09 14.16
C LEU A 337 -4.72 -14.13 14.88
N GLN A 338 -4.88 -13.36 15.96
CA GLN A 338 -6.12 -13.27 16.70
C GLN A 338 -7.27 -12.75 15.82
N ARG A 339 -7.02 -11.77 14.94
CA ARG A 339 -8.00 -11.29 13.96
C ARG A 339 -8.44 -12.39 12.99
N LYS A 340 -7.51 -13.18 12.46
CA LYS A 340 -7.82 -14.30 11.58
C LYS A 340 -8.64 -15.38 12.29
N LEU A 341 -8.28 -15.71 13.54
CA LEU A 341 -9.02 -16.66 14.36
C LEU A 341 -10.43 -16.15 14.66
N PHE A 342 -10.59 -14.88 15.05
CA PHE A 342 -11.91 -14.29 15.30
C PHE A 342 -12.79 -14.27 14.06
N HIS A 343 -12.24 -13.93 12.89
CA HIS A 343 -12.97 -14.02 11.62
C HIS A 343 -13.39 -15.47 11.33
N ALA A 344 -12.50 -16.45 11.49
CA ALA A 344 -12.83 -17.86 11.31
C ALA A 344 -13.93 -18.32 12.28
N GLU A 345 -13.83 -18.00 13.57
CA GLU A 345 -14.85 -18.31 14.58
C GLU A 345 -16.19 -17.63 14.28
N SER A 346 -16.20 -16.38 13.83
CA SER A 346 -17.44 -15.69 13.42
C SER A 346 -18.09 -16.36 12.22
N THR A 347 -17.31 -16.76 11.21
CA THR A 347 -17.84 -17.48 10.04
C THR A 347 -18.36 -18.88 10.37
N VAL A 348 -17.80 -19.52 11.40
CA VAL A 348 -18.27 -20.83 11.89
C VAL A 348 -19.52 -20.67 12.76
N LYS A 349 -19.60 -19.63 13.60
CA LYS A 349 -20.82 -19.29 14.38
C LYS A 349 -21.99 -18.90 13.48
N ASP A 350 -21.76 -18.08 12.45
CA ASP A 350 -22.79 -17.73 11.46
C ASP A 350 -23.25 -18.96 10.64
N ALA A 351 -22.42 -20.01 10.53
CA ALA A 351 -22.78 -21.28 9.89
C ALA A 351 -23.47 -22.26 10.85
N ALA A 352 -23.16 -22.21 12.15
CA ALA A 352 -23.75 -23.04 13.20
C ALA A 352 -25.13 -22.51 13.68
N GLU A 353 -25.33 -21.19 13.73
CA GLU A 353 -26.63 -20.57 14.04
C GLU A 353 -27.70 -20.87 12.98
N PHE A 354 -27.31 -21.36 11.79
CA PHE A 354 -28.26 -21.89 10.80
C PHE A 354 -28.71 -23.33 11.05
N LYS A 355 -28.20 -24.02 12.08
CA LYS A 355 -28.51 -25.42 12.35
C LYS A 355 -28.95 -25.76 13.77
N GLU A 356 -28.82 -24.86 14.75
CA GLU A 356 -29.25 -25.14 16.12
C GLU A 356 -30.45 -24.29 16.53
N THR A 357 -31.63 -24.77 16.15
CA THR A 357 -32.80 -24.62 17.01
C THR A 357 -33.00 -25.97 17.69
N GLU A 358 -32.94 -25.95 19.01
CA GLU A 358 -33.19 -27.04 19.97
C GLU A 358 -31.99 -27.93 20.39
N GLN A 359 -31.63 -27.79 21.68
CA GLN A 359 -30.79 -28.64 22.54
C GLN A 359 -29.27 -28.49 22.30
N ASP A 360 -28.40 -28.08 23.22
CA ASP A 360 -28.37 -28.20 24.67
C ASP A 360 -27.59 -27.02 25.28
N VAL A 361 -28.16 -26.44 26.32
CA VAL A 361 -27.49 -25.48 27.21
C VAL A 361 -26.65 -26.28 28.19
N THR A 362 -25.32 -26.26 28.08
CA THR A 362 -24.30 -26.28 29.17
C THR A 362 -22.95 -26.84 28.73
N ARG A 363 -22.17 -26.07 27.94
CA ARG A 363 -20.70 -26.08 28.05
C ARG A 363 -20.18 -24.66 27.85
N THR A 364 -20.00 -23.95 28.96
CA THR A 364 -19.27 -22.68 28.99
C THR A 364 -17.78 -22.94 28.75
N ASP A 365 -17.35 -22.78 27.50
CA ASP A 365 -15.93 -22.56 27.14
C ASP A 365 -15.49 -21.18 27.65
N LYS A 366 -15.23 -21.09 28.96
CA LYS A 366 -14.73 -19.87 29.62
C LYS A 366 -13.21 -19.66 29.51
N SER A 367 -12.46 -20.54 28.81
CA SER A 367 -10.99 -20.51 28.84
C SER A 367 -10.31 -19.78 27.67
N LYS A 368 -10.99 -19.52 26.54
CA LYS A 368 -10.39 -18.83 25.38
C LYS A 368 -10.65 -17.31 25.34
N ALA A 369 -11.71 -16.83 25.98
CA ALA A 369 -12.11 -15.42 25.94
C ALA A 369 -11.30 -14.50 26.88
N THR A 370 -10.68 -15.04 27.93
CA THR A 370 -9.96 -14.28 28.97
C THR A 370 -8.64 -13.69 28.46
N ASN A 371 -7.85 -14.47 27.70
CA ASN A 371 -6.53 -14.02 27.19
C ASN A 371 -6.63 -12.84 26.20
N LEU A 372 -7.76 -12.67 25.51
CA LEU A 372 -7.99 -11.60 24.54
C LEU A 372 -8.25 -10.25 25.22
N HIS A 373 -8.99 -10.25 26.33
CA HIS A 373 -9.29 -9.05 27.10
C HIS A 373 -8.04 -8.51 27.80
N ASP A 374 -7.18 -9.39 28.30
CA ASP A 374 -5.92 -9.02 28.96
C ASP A 374 -4.95 -8.36 27.97
N LEU A 375 -4.80 -8.93 26.76
CA LEU A 375 -3.97 -8.33 25.71
C LEU A 375 -4.50 -6.94 25.35
N LYS A 376 -5.80 -6.79 25.05
CA LYS A 376 -6.41 -5.51 24.66
C LYS A 376 -6.25 -4.42 25.75
N GLY A 377 -6.29 -4.80 27.02
CA GLY A 377 -5.99 -3.91 28.14
C GLY A 377 -4.54 -3.44 28.16
N ILE A 378 -3.57 -4.35 27.97
CA ILE A 378 -2.14 -4.04 27.86
C ILE A 378 -1.85 -3.17 26.63
N TRP A 379 -2.57 -3.40 25.53
CA TRP A 379 -2.51 -2.55 24.33
C TRP A 379 -2.97 -1.13 24.62
N SER A 380 -4.11 -0.97 25.30
CA SER A 380 -4.58 0.37 25.66
C SER A 380 -3.60 1.11 26.59
N SER A 381 -2.88 0.40 27.47
CA SER A 381 -1.89 1.02 28.34
C SER A 381 -0.58 1.38 27.63
N LEU A 382 -0.10 0.53 26.70
CA LEU A 382 1.11 0.80 25.91
C LEU A 382 0.93 2.00 24.96
N PHE A 383 -0.25 2.10 24.34
CA PHE A 383 -0.62 3.20 23.46
C PHE A 383 -1.33 4.33 24.21
N ASN A 384 -1.12 4.43 25.53
CA ASN A 384 -1.44 5.64 26.25
C ASN A 384 -0.72 6.82 25.60
N ASP A 385 -1.43 7.95 25.54
CA ASP A 385 -1.07 9.08 24.68
C ASP A 385 0.34 9.62 24.93
N SER A 386 0.81 9.59 26.19
CA SER A 386 2.15 10.07 26.57
C SER A 386 3.30 9.14 26.19
N ILE A 387 3.07 7.83 26.11
CA ILE A 387 4.11 6.84 25.74
C ILE A 387 4.25 6.83 24.22
N LEU A 388 3.13 6.81 23.50
CA LEU A 388 3.11 6.84 22.04
C LEU A 388 3.77 8.11 21.49
N GLU A 389 3.53 9.28 22.10
CA GLU A 389 4.19 10.53 21.72
C GLU A 389 5.71 10.42 21.78
N LYS A 390 6.24 9.88 22.88
CA LYS A 390 7.67 9.74 23.11
C LYS A 390 8.30 8.73 22.15
N LEU A 391 7.61 7.62 21.87
CA LEU A 391 8.05 6.62 20.89
C LEU A 391 8.13 7.22 19.49
N ILE A 392 7.09 7.91 19.05
CA ILE A 392 7.04 8.58 17.74
C ILE A 392 8.19 9.58 17.63
N LYS A 393 8.38 10.48 18.61
CA LYS A 393 9.49 11.44 18.61
C LYS A 393 10.87 10.78 18.58
N SER A 394 11.06 9.70 19.35
CA SER A 394 12.32 8.96 19.41
C SER A 394 12.66 8.31 18.07
N TYR A 395 11.68 7.66 17.44
CA TYR A 395 11.88 6.93 16.17
C TYR A 395 12.05 7.85 14.97
N ILE A 396 11.42 9.02 15.00
CA ILE A 396 11.36 9.97 13.88
C ILE A 396 12.56 10.93 13.86
N SER A 397 13.28 11.08 14.97
CA SER A 397 14.53 11.84 15.01
C SER A 397 15.60 11.22 14.11
N TYR A 398 15.65 11.66 12.85
CA TYR A 398 16.62 11.24 11.87
C TYR A 398 18.00 11.82 12.25
N GLY A 399 18.79 11.02 12.96
CA GLY A 399 20.11 11.41 13.48
C GLY A 399 21.23 11.35 12.44
N HIS A 400 20.92 11.28 11.14
CA HIS A 400 21.94 11.15 10.11
C HIS A 400 22.52 12.52 9.77
N ASN A 401 23.64 12.83 10.39
CA ASN A 401 24.54 13.82 9.82
C ASN A 401 25.16 13.18 8.57
N ASN A 402 24.63 13.51 7.38
CA ASN A 402 25.29 13.15 6.11
C ASN A 402 26.76 13.63 6.09
N ASP A 403 27.04 14.69 6.87
CA ASP A 403 28.38 15.17 7.20
C ASP A 403 29.29 14.07 7.78
N THR A 404 28.80 13.14 8.60
CA THR A 404 29.64 12.09 9.22
C THR A 404 30.10 11.06 8.19
N TYR A 405 29.20 10.57 7.33
CA TYR A 405 29.55 9.60 6.29
C TYR A 405 30.46 10.23 5.22
N ASN A 406 30.16 11.47 4.81
CA ASN A 406 31.02 12.23 3.92
C ASN A 406 32.39 12.52 4.55
N SER A 407 32.43 12.91 5.83
CA SER A 407 33.70 13.09 6.57
C SER A 407 34.51 11.81 6.62
N ALA A 408 33.88 10.64 6.75
CA ALA A 408 34.58 9.35 6.69
C ALA A 408 35.21 9.08 5.32
N LYS A 409 34.52 9.41 4.22
CA LYS A 409 35.08 9.32 2.86
C LYS A 409 36.22 10.31 2.64
N VAL A 410 36.09 11.55 3.13
CA VAL A 410 37.15 12.57 3.05
C VAL A 410 38.37 12.15 3.88
N ALA A 411 38.17 11.63 5.09
CA ALA A 411 39.25 11.13 5.96
C ALA A 411 39.99 9.94 5.33
N THR A 412 39.28 9.08 4.63
CA THR A 412 39.86 7.98 3.87
C THR A 412 40.64 8.46 2.65
N SER A 413 40.13 9.48 1.96
CA SER A 413 40.83 10.13 0.84
C SER A 413 42.13 10.78 1.33
N LEU A 414 42.07 11.48 2.47
CA LEU A 414 43.23 12.06 3.14
C LEU A 414 44.29 11.00 3.47
N PHE A 415 43.86 9.89 4.09
CA PHE A 415 44.74 8.75 4.39
C PHE A 415 45.37 8.17 3.12
N SER A 416 44.58 7.97 2.06
CA SER A 416 45.06 7.41 0.80
C SER A 416 46.15 8.29 0.17
N VAL A 417 45.94 9.61 0.11
CA VAL A 417 46.94 10.57 -0.40
C VAL A 417 48.20 10.58 0.46
N HIS A 418 48.06 10.51 1.79
CA HIS A 418 49.19 10.43 2.72
C HIS A 418 50.04 9.18 2.48
N VAL A 419 49.40 8.02 2.32
CA VAL A 419 50.09 6.76 2.04
C VAL A 419 50.77 6.79 0.67
N MET A 420 50.12 7.33 -0.37
CA MET A 420 50.74 7.52 -1.70
C MET A 420 52.03 8.35 -1.61
N MET A 421 52.03 9.42 -0.82
CA MET A 421 53.21 10.26 -0.63
C MET A 421 54.32 9.51 0.13
N LYS A 422 53.97 8.70 1.14
CA LYS A 422 54.94 7.92 1.91
C LYS A 422 55.56 6.78 1.10
N LEU A 423 54.77 6.09 0.28
CA LEU A 423 55.25 5.03 -0.62
C LEU A 423 56.22 5.55 -1.70
N ALA A 424 56.14 6.84 -2.05
CA ALA A 424 57.07 7.46 -3.00
C ALA A 424 58.47 7.74 -2.42
N VAL A 425 58.64 7.70 -1.09
CA VAL A 425 59.89 8.10 -0.38
C VAL A 425 60.49 6.97 0.46
N CYS A 426 59.71 5.94 0.82
CA CYS A 426 60.09 4.87 1.77
C CYS A 426 59.73 3.46 1.27
N ASP A 427 60.29 2.44 1.94
CA ASP A 427 59.92 1.02 1.83
C ASP A 427 58.42 0.81 2.14
N SER A 428 57.78 -0.18 1.51
CA SER A 428 56.32 -0.38 1.47
C SER A 428 55.64 -0.62 2.83
N GLY A 429 56.41 -0.61 3.92
CA GLY A 429 55.97 -0.84 5.28
C GLY A 429 55.46 -2.28 5.48
N SER A 430 54.84 -2.52 6.63
CA SER A 430 54.16 -3.78 6.96
C SER A 430 52.72 -3.84 6.42
N LEU A 431 52.36 -2.99 5.45
CA LEU A 431 51.04 -2.99 4.82
C LEU A 431 50.80 -4.33 4.10
N SER A 432 49.55 -4.77 4.04
CA SER A 432 49.21 -5.95 3.25
C SER A 432 49.39 -5.71 1.74
N VAL A 433 49.71 -6.77 1.00
CA VAL A 433 49.92 -6.72 -0.46
C VAL A 433 48.66 -6.27 -1.19
N SER A 434 47.48 -6.68 -0.71
CA SER A 434 46.18 -6.27 -1.25
C SER A 434 45.93 -4.77 -1.14
N LEU A 435 46.25 -4.18 0.03
CA LEU A 435 46.10 -2.74 0.27
C LEU A 435 47.09 -1.93 -0.56
N LEU A 436 48.35 -2.39 -0.66
CA LEU A 436 49.38 -1.77 -1.51
C LEU A 436 48.94 -1.73 -2.98
N GLN A 437 48.44 -2.84 -3.52
CA GLN A 437 48.00 -2.90 -4.91
C GLN A 437 46.89 -1.89 -5.21
N LYS A 438 45.88 -1.78 -4.34
CA LYS A 438 44.78 -0.80 -4.50
C LYS A 438 45.27 0.65 -4.48
N ILE A 439 46.17 0.97 -3.56
CA ILE A 439 46.70 2.34 -3.46
C ILE A 439 47.49 2.70 -4.73
N HIS A 440 48.26 1.77 -5.29
CA HIS A 440 48.96 1.98 -6.57
C HIS A 440 47.98 2.13 -7.75
N GLU A 441 46.90 1.35 -7.79
CA GLU A 441 45.86 1.47 -8.82
C GLU A 441 45.17 2.84 -8.78
N ILE A 442 44.81 3.33 -7.58
CA ILE A 442 44.22 4.67 -7.43
C ILE A 442 45.23 5.75 -7.82
N LEU A 443 46.48 5.64 -7.39
CA LEU A 443 47.54 6.60 -7.74
C LEU A 443 47.77 6.66 -9.25
N ALA A 444 47.76 5.51 -9.94
CA ALA A 444 47.90 5.45 -11.39
C ALA A 444 46.75 6.15 -12.10
N LYS A 445 45.50 5.90 -11.68
CA LYS A 445 44.33 6.56 -12.25
C LYS A 445 44.28 8.06 -11.93
N LEU A 446 44.60 8.45 -10.69
CA LEU A 446 44.67 9.85 -10.27
C LEU A 446 45.70 10.63 -11.10
N SER A 447 46.85 10.01 -11.40
CA SER A 447 47.93 10.61 -12.21
C SER A 447 47.55 10.85 -13.66
N ILE A 448 46.57 10.11 -14.20
CA ILE A 448 46.08 10.23 -15.58
C ILE A 448 44.87 11.18 -15.66
N HIS A 449 44.29 11.56 -14.51
CA HIS A 449 43.11 12.42 -14.46
C HIS A 449 43.39 13.81 -15.10
N PRO A 450 42.46 14.39 -15.89
CA PRO A 450 42.65 15.67 -16.55
C PRO A 450 43.04 16.81 -15.59
N ALA A 451 42.36 16.92 -14.45
CA ALA A 451 42.67 17.89 -13.40
C ALA A 451 44.12 17.75 -12.85
N PHE A 452 44.64 16.53 -12.77
CA PHE A 452 46.02 16.30 -12.31
C PHE A 452 47.03 16.80 -13.35
N SER A 453 46.75 16.55 -14.63
CA SER A 453 47.56 17.03 -15.75
C SER A 453 47.55 18.56 -15.86
N GLU A 454 46.40 19.18 -15.61
CA GLU A 454 46.24 20.63 -15.57
C GLU A 454 47.11 21.25 -14.45
N LEU A 455 47.03 20.72 -13.23
CA LEU A 455 47.88 21.16 -12.12
C LEU A 455 49.37 21.00 -12.42
N LEU A 456 49.75 19.91 -13.08
CA LEU A 456 51.14 19.65 -13.46
C LEU A 456 51.66 20.70 -14.45
N SER A 457 50.85 21.08 -15.44
CA SER A 457 51.13 22.19 -16.36
C SER A 457 51.26 23.53 -15.64
N GLN A 458 50.30 23.86 -14.76
CA GLN A 458 50.32 25.09 -13.97
C GLN A 458 51.56 25.19 -13.07
N TYR A 459 51.94 24.08 -12.42
CA TYR A 459 53.09 24.06 -11.51
C TYR A 459 54.42 24.16 -12.25
N SER A 460 54.53 23.51 -13.43
CA SER A 460 55.68 23.67 -14.32
C SER A 460 55.83 25.10 -14.83
N GLN A 461 54.74 25.74 -15.27
CA GLN A 461 54.77 27.12 -15.76
C GLN A 461 55.20 28.13 -14.70
N ARG A 462 54.86 27.87 -13.42
CA ARG A 462 55.23 28.72 -12.28
C ARG A 462 56.63 28.43 -11.73
N GLY A 463 57.34 27.43 -12.25
CA GLY A 463 58.70 27.09 -11.83
C GLY A 463 58.81 26.47 -10.45
N TYR A 464 57.73 25.89 -9.90
CA TYR A 464 57.79 25.23 -8.59
C TYR A 464 58.80 24.07 -8.62
N SER A 465 59.65 24.01 -7.58
CA SER A 465 60.69 22.99 -7.40
C SER A 465 61.60 22.75 -8.59
N GLU A 466 61.84 23.79 -9.41
CA GLU A 466 62.65 23.69 -10.63
C GLU A 466 62.13 22.62 -11.63
N GLY A 467 60.83 22.29 -11.57
CA GLY A 467 60.23 21.23 -12.37
C GLY A 467 60.49 19.80 -11.87
N LYS A 468 61.18 19.63 -10.72
CA LYS A 468 61.43 18.33 -10.08
C LYS A 468 60.37 18.04 -9.01
N GLU A 469 60.05 16.77 -8.80
CA GLU A 469 59.09 16.29 -7.79
C GLU A 469 57.67 16.92 -7.85
N LEU A 470 57.25 17.47 -8.99
CA LEU A 470 55.95 18.18 -9.13
C LEU A 470 54.75 17.33 -8.66
N LYS A 471 54.75 16.03 -8.95
CA LYS A 471 53.68 15.10 -8.52
C LYS A 471 53.55 15.05 -6.99
N LYS A 472 54.66 15.11 -6.27
CA LYS A 472 54.69 15.06 -4.81
C LYS A 472 54.16 16.35 -4.20
N LEU A 473 54.43 17.50 -4.80
CA LEU A 473 53.85 18.79 -4.39
C LEU A 473 52.35 18.82 -4.61
N ILE A 474 51.86 18.38 -5.77
CA ILE A 474 50.41 18.31 -6.05
C ILE A 474 49.70 17.40 -5.03
N LEU A 475 50.27 16.24 -4.70
CA LEU A 475 49.72 15.36 -3.67
C LEU A 475 49.78 15.98 -2.26
N SER A 476 50.81 16.77 -1.96
CA SER A 476 50.93 17.50 -0.69
C SER A 476 49.87 18.59 -0.54
N ASP A 477 49.63 19.36 -1.59
CA ASP A 477 48.61 20.41 -1.57
C ASP A 477 47.21 19.79 -1.51
N LEU A 478 46.98 18.69 -2.25
CA LEU A 478 45.75 17.92 -2.16
C LEU A 478 45.51 17.37 -0.74
N TYR A 479 46.55 16.88 -0.05
CA TYR A 479 46.46 16.45 1.35
C TYR A 479 45.97 17.59 2.25
N TYR A 480 46.56 18.79 2.17
CA TYR A 480 46.16 19.92 3.00
C TYR A 480 44.77 20.49 2.64
N HIS A 481 44.36 20.37 1.37
CA HIS A 481 42.98 20.68 0.96
C HIS A 481 41.96 19.72 1.58
N LEU A 482 42.24 18.42 1.55
CA LEU A 482 41.39 17.38 2.18
C LEU A 482 41.36 17.52 3.71
N GLN A 483 42.51 17.83 4.33
CA GLN A 483 42.58 18.11 5.76
C GLN A 483 41.74 19.35 6.11
N GLY A 484 41.83 20.41 5.30
CA GLY A 484 40.98 21.58 5.43
C GLY A 484 39.49 21.25 5.33
N GLU A 485 39.10 20.39 4.40
CA GLU A 485 37.70 19.95 4.22
C GLU A 485 37.17 19.21 5.47
N LEU A 486 37.99 18.38 6.12
CA LEU A 486 37.66 17.74 7.40
C LEU A 486 37.54 18.73 8.56
N GLU A 487 38.34 19.79 8.55
CA GLU A 487 38.29 20.89 9.52
C GLU A 487 37.15 21.90 9.24
N GLY A 488 36.35 21.68 8.20
CA GLY A 488 35.19 22.51 7.83
C GLY A 488 35.46 23.58 6.76
N ARG A 489 36.67 23.62 6.19
CA ARG A 489 37.07 24.55 5.12
C ARG A 489 36.72 23.95 3.75
N LYS A 490 35.65 24.43 3.12
CA LYS A 490 35.24 23.96 1.78
C LYS A 490 36.33 24.20 0.74
N ILE A 491 36.61 23.20 -0.09
CA ILE A 491 37.50 23.32 -1.25
C ILE A 491 36.77 24.11 -2.34
N GLY A 492 37.40 25.17 -2.85
CA GLY A 492 36.86 25.99 -3.95
C GLY A 492 36.78 25.23 -5.28
N ILE A 493 35.94 25.70 -6.19
CA ILE A 493 35.77 25.10 -7.53
C ILE A 493 37.11 25.18 -8.29
N GLY A 494 37.58 24.04 -8.81
CA GLY A 494 38.84 23.94 -9.55
C GLY A 494 39.45 22.54 -9.53
N PRO A 495 40.69 22.37 -10.03
CA PRO A 495 41.31 21.06 -10.23
C PRO A 495 41.44 20.22 -8.95
N PHE A 496 41.71 20.85 -7.80
CA PHE A 496 41.77 20.14 -6.51
C PHE A 496 40.40 19.62 -6.04
N LYS A 497 39.29 20.29 -6.39
CA LYS A 497 37.93 19.80 -6.08
C LYS A 497 37.57 18.59 -6.93
N GLU A 498 37.95 18.59 -8.20
CA GLU A 498 37.76 17.43 -9.09
C GLU A 498 38.57 16.22 -8.61
N LEU A 499 39.83 16.43 -8.19
CA LEU A 499 40.65 15.35 -7.65
C LEU A 499 40.13 14.81 -6.30
N SER A 500 39.66 15.70 -5.42
CA SER A 500 39.06 15.25 -4.15
C SER A 500 37.77 14.47 -4.39
N GLN A 501 36.92 14.93 -5.32
CA GLN A 501 35.71 14.25 -5.70
C GLN A 501 35.98 12.87 -6.32
N TYR A 502 36.96 12.78 -7.22
CA TYR A 502 37.41 11.49 -7.78
C TYR A 502 37.87 10.51 -6.69
N LEU A 503 38.60 10.97 -5.67
CA LEU A 503 39.04 10.11 -4.56
C LEU A 503 37.87 9.64 -3.69
N ILE A 504 36.91 10.52 -3.41
CA ILE A 504 35.68 10.18 -2.67
C ILE A 504 34.84 9.14 -3.44
N GLU A 505 34.84 9.22 -4.77
CA GLU A 505 34.11 8.31 -5.67
C GLU A 505 34.90 7.03 -6.02
N SER A 506 36.21 6.97 -5.75
CA SER A 506 37.12 5.88 -6.16
C SER A 506 36.84 4.49 -5.56
N ASN A 507 35.80 4.37 -4.74
CA ASN A 507 35.34 3.15 -4.06
C ASN A 507 36.45 2.37 -3.33
N PHE A 508 37.47 3.07 -2.81
CA PHE A 508 38.58 2.48 -2.06
C PHE A 508 38.12 1.58 -0.90
N LEU A 509 37.05 1.99 -0.22
CA LEU A 509 36.47 1.24 0.91
C LEU A 509 35.52 0.12 0.49
N GLY A 510 35.18 -0.01 -0.79
CA GLY A 510 34.17 -0.97 -1.25
C GLY A 510 34.49 -2.41 -0.86
N THR A 511 35.77 -2.79 -0.81
CA THR A 511 36.19 -4.13 -0.36
C THR A 511 36.11 -4.34 1.14
N TYR A 512 36.10 -3.24 1.90
CA TYR A 512 35.93 -3.24 3.34
C TYR A 512 34.47 -2.97 3.71
N GLN A 513 33.55 -2.85 2.76
CA GLN A 513 32.12 -2.80 3.06
C GLN A 513 31.59 -4.23 3.12
N HIS A 514 30.96 -4.56 4.24
CA HIS A 514 30.21 -5.80 4.39
C HIS A 514 28.75 -5.46 4.62
N GLN A 515 27.87 -6.30 4.09
CA GLN A 515 26.48 -6.28 4.49
C GLN A 515 26.44 -6.69 5.97
N PHE A 516 25.98 -5.78 6.82
CA PHE A 516 25.63 -6.05 8.21
C PHE A 516 24.40 -6.96 8.20
N SER A 517 24.71 -8.24 8.10
CA SER A 517 23.83 -9.35 8.44
C SER A 517 24.11 -9.59 9.91
N GLU A 518 23.13 -9.39 10.78
CA GLU A 518 23.13 -9.97 12.12
C GLU A 518 23.05 -11.50 11.97
N GLU A 519 24.16 -12.09 11.54
CA GLU A 519 24.32 -13.48 11.10
C GLU A 519 23.30 -13.91 10.01
N ALA A 520 23.62 -14.99 9.28
CA ALA A 520 22.98 -15.28 7.99
C ALA A 520 21.48 -15.67 8.08
N PHE A 521 20.90 -15.69 9.28
CA PHE A 521 19.62 -16.32 9.61
C PHE A 521 18.49 -15.32 9.93
N THR A 522 18.79 -14.02 10.04
CA THR A 522 17.82 -12.95 10.40
C THR A 522 17.33 -12.15 9.19
N LYS A 523 17.53 -12.67 7.96
CA LYS A 523 17.27 -11.99 6.68
C LYS A 523 15.81 -11.55 6.45
N ASN A 524 14.89 -11.90 7.35
CA ASN A 524 13.47 -11.60 7.24
C ASN A 524 13.02 -10.58 8.28
N MET A 525 12.86 -9.33 7.84
CA MET A 525 11.56 -8.62 7.78
C MET A 525 11.73 -7.10 7.90
N PHE A 526 12.77 -6.60 8.58
CA PHE A 526 12.90 -5.15 8.83
C PHE A 526 14.25 -4.52 8.45
N THR A 527 15.27 -5.32 8.17
CA THR A 527 16.64 -4.86 7.84
C THR A 527 17.02 -5.25 6.40
N LYS A 528 16.76 -4.37 5.43
CA LYS A 528 17.43 -4.47 4.12
C LYS A 528 18.87 -3.95 4.26
N ASN A 529 19.80 -4.67 3.63
CA ASN A 529 21.20 -4.34 3.29
C ASN A 529 21.82 -3.08 3.94
N VAL A 530 22.02 -3.07 5.26
CA VAL A 530 22.89 -2.05 5.88
C VAL A 530 24.33 -2.41 5.55
N TYR A 531 25.08 -1.53 4.90
CA TYR A 531 26.50 -1.75 4.63
C TYR A 531 27.34 -1.03 5.68
N LEU A 532 28.15 -1.77 6.42
CA LEU A 532 29.09 -1.22 7.39
C LEU A 532 30.53 -1.45 6.93
N PHE A 533 31.43 -0.58 7.37
CA PHE A 533 32.87 -0.77 7.16
C PHE A 533 33.41 -1.84 8.12
N ASP A 534 34.08 -2.85 7.59
CA ASP A 534 34.80 -3.91 8.28
C ASP A 534 36.13 -3.36 8.83
N LEU A 535 36.01 -2.68 9.97
CA LEU A 535 37.16 -2.13 10.69
C LEU A 535 38.15 -3.21 11.15
N PRO A 536 37.74 -4.40 11.63
CA PRO A 536 38.67 -5.48 11.95
C PRO A 536 39.54 -5.87 10.76
N HIS A 537 38.94 -6.14 9.59
CA HIS A 537 39.69 -6.50 8.40
C HIS A 537 40.64 -5.39 7.95
N LEU A 538 40.19 -4.14 7.98
CA LEU A 538 41.03 -2.98 7.65
C LEU A 538 42.20 -2.82 8.63
N ARG A 539 41.98 -3.03 9.94
CA ARG A 539 43.05 -2.99 10.95
C ARG A 539 44.08 -4.10 10.75
N GLU A 540 43.65 -5.29 10.36
CA GLU A 540 44.54 -6.41 10.01
C GLU A 540 45.38 -6.11 8.76
N ASP A 541 44.80 -5.46 7.75
CA ASP A 541 45.51 -5.07 6.53
C ASP A 541 46.52 -3.93 6.78
N LEU A 542 46.19 -3.00 7.69
CA LEU A 542 47.08 -1.91 8.09
C LEU A 542 48.24 -2.39 8.96
N ARG A 543 48.02 -3.40 9.82
CA ARG A 543 49.00 -3.91 10.81
C ARG A 543 49.62 -2.81 11.67
N LEU A 544 48.79 -1.90 12.19
CA LEU A 544 49.21 -0.70 12.93
C LEU A 544 50.16 -0.98 14.11
N GLY A 545 50.07 -2.16 14.75
CA GLY A 545 50.95 -2.54 15.86
C GLY A 545 52.43 -2.67 15.47
N VAL A 546 52.74 -2.88 14.19
CA VAL A 546 54.12 -2.96 13.69
C VAL A 546 54.69 -1.57 13.35
N TRP A 547 53.82 -0.56 13.23
CA TRP A 547 54.24 0.78 12.80
C TRP A 547 55.00 1.53 13.88
N ASP A 548 54.77 1.20 15.15
CA ASP A 548 55.44 1.79 16.31
C ASP A 548 56.96 1.58 16.28
N CYS A 549 57.42 0.52 15.59
CA CYS A 549 58.82 0.16 15.44
C CYS A 549 59.41 0.55 14.07
N SER A 550 58.72 1.38 13.28
CA SER A 550 59.10 1.71 11.89
C SER A 550 59.03 3.20 11.58
N ASN A 551 59.49 3.61 10.39
CA ASN A 551 59.37 4.99 9.88
C ASN A 551 57.91 5.45 9.67
N TRP A 552 56.93 4.56 9.85
CA TRP A 552 55.49 4.83 9.75
C TRP A 552 54.88 5.38 11.03
N ARG A 553 55.64 5.51 12.14
CA ARG A 553 55.14 6.03 13.43
C ARG A 553 54.38 7.37 13.30
N THR A 554 54.89 8.30 12.49
CA THR A 554 54.26 9.62 12.27
C THR A 554 53.01 9.55 11.38
N SER A 555 52.74 8.42 10.74
CA SER A 555 51.56 8.19 9.89
C SER A 555 50.43 7.47 10.63
N LYS A 556 50.72 6.91 11.82
CA LYS A 556 49.76 6.16 12.64
C LYS A 556 48.57 7.03 13.05
N GLU A 557 48.82 8.29 13.41
CA GLU A 557 47.77 9.23 13.81
C GLU A 557 46.75 9.47 12.68
N VAL A 558 47.21 9.61 11.43
CA VAL A 558 46.33 9.79 10.26
C VAL A 558 45.46 8.54 10.04
N ALA A 559 46.03 7.34 10.20
CA ALA A 559 45.28 6.08 10.10
C ALA A 559 44.24 5.93 11.24
N GLU A 560 44.60 6.30 12.46
CA GLU A 560 43.70 6.27 13.62
C GLU A 560 42.58 7.32 13.51
N VAL A 561 42.85 8.49 12.92
CA VAL A 561 41.82 9.48 12.57
C VAL A 561 40.83 8.89 11.56
N MET A 562 41.32 8.29 10.47
CA MET A 562 40.46 7.64 9.48
C MET A 562 39.59 6.54 10.13
N LEU A 563 40.18 5.65 10.93
CA LEU A 563 39.44 4.58 11.60
C LEU A 563 38.35 5.12 12.54
N ARG A 564 38.60 6.22 13.26
CA ARG A 564 37.60 6.89 14.10
C ARG A 564 36.43 7.42 13.28
N PHE A 565 36.69 8.12 12.18
CA PHE A 565 35.61 8.60 11.31
C PHE A 565 34.79 7.47 10.68
N LEU A 566 35.43 6.37 10.26
CA LEU A 566 34.73 5.19 9.73
C LEU A 566 33.88 4.51 10.82
N GLN A 567 34.38 4.52 12.06
CA GLN A 567 33.66 4.01 13.21
C GLN A 567 32.44 4.87 13.57
N ASP A 568 32.58 6.20 13.54
CA ASP A 568 31.46 7.12 13.71
C ASP A 568 30.43 6.95 12.59
N ALA A 569 30.86 6.76 11.35
CA ALA A 569 29.96 6.46 10.24
C ALA A 569 29.18 5.15 10.47
N ASN A 570 29.84 4.08 10.92
CA ASN A 570 29.18 2.82 11.24
C ASN A 570 28.12 2.98 12.34
N SER A 571 28.44 3.73 13.42
CA SER A 571 27.54 3.91 14.54
C SER A 571 26.29 4.70 14.16
N VAL A 572 26.44 5.76 13.35
CA VAL A 572 25.32 6.55 12.81
C VAL A 572 24.46 5.72 11.87
N MET A 573 25.07 4.95 10.96
CA MET A 573 24.34 4.07 10.04
C MET A 573 23.52 3.02 10.80
N LEU A 574 24.14 2.31 11.75
CA LEU A 574 23.47 1.30 12.55
C LEU A 574 22.32 1.89 13.37
N LEU A 575 22.53 3.04 14.03
CA LEU A 575 21.49 3.72 14.79
C LEU A 575 20.33 4.18 13.91
N SER A 576 20.61 4.74 12.74
CA SER A 576 19.56 5.16 11.80
C SER A 576 18.73 3.98 11.30
N SER A 577 19.38 2.85 10.99
CA SER A 577 18.72 1.63 10.53
C SER A 577 17.86 0.99 11.62
N SER A 578 18.32 1.01 12.87
CA SER A 578 17.58 0.44 14.00
C SER A 578 16.35 1.28 14.36
N LYS A 579 16.45 2.61 14.33
CA LYS A 579 15.29 3.52 14.44
C LYS A 579 14.27 3.29 13.32
N LEU A 580 14.73 3.15 12.08
CA LEU A 580 13.87 2.83 10.93
C LEU A 580 13.14 1.49 11.14
N SER A 581 13.84 0.47 11.64
CA SER A 581 13.24 -0.82 11.99
C SER A 581 12.15 -0.67 13.06
N ALA A 582 12.41 0.12 14.11
CA ALA A 582 11.44 0.40 15.17
C ALA A 582 10.20 1.14 14.62
N LEU A 583 10.41 2.14 13.76
CA LEU A 583 9.34 2.87 13.09
C LEU A 583 8.46 1.96 12.23
N LYS A 584 9.06 1.07 11.44
CA LYS A 584 8.33 0.05 10.65
C LYS A 584 7.52 -0.89 11.53
N GLY A 585 8.09 -1.33 12.65
CA GLY A 585 7.40 -2.15 13.66
C GLY A 585 6.16 -1.42 14.22
N LEU A 586 6.31 -0.14 14.55
CA LEU A 586 5.20 0.69 15.04
C LEU A 586 4.09 0.87 13.98
N ILE A 587 4.46 1.15 12.73
CA ILE A 587 3.51 1.29 11.61
C ILE A 587 2.73 -0.01 11.39
N ALA A 588 3.40 -1.16 11.38
CA ALA A 588 2.78 -2.46 11.19
C ALA A 588 1.71 -2.73 12.26
N VAL A 589 2.06 -2.44 13.51
CA VAL A 589 1.17 -2.58 14.67
C VAL A 589 -0.06 -1.67 14.56
N LEU A 590 0.14 -0.37 14.30
CA LEU A 590 -0.96 0.59 14.16
C LEU A 590 -1.88 0.23 12.98
N THR A 591 -1.33 -0.32 11.90
CA THR A 591 -2.08 -0.72 10.71
C THR A 591 -3.04 -1.87 11.02
N VAL A 592 -2.57 -2.91 11.72
CA VAL A 592 -3.41 -4.04 12.15
C VAL A 592 -4.50 -3.59 13.12
N ASN A 593 -4.19 -2.64 14.01
CA ASN A 593 -5.14 -2.12 15.00
C ASN A 593 -6.28 -1.31 14.34
N HIS A 594 -5.96 -0.41 13.40
CA HIS A 594 -6.96 0.43 12.71
C HIS A 594 -8.06 -0.40 12.01
N ASP A 595 -7.65 -1.50 11.41
CA ASP A 595 -8.49 -2.40 10.62
C ASP A 595 -9.49 -3.23 11.48
N SER A 596 -9.37 -3.16 12.81
CA SER A 596 -10.25 -3.82 13.79
C SER A 596 -11.44 -2.96 14.23
N GLN A 597 -11.38 -1.62 14.04
CA GLN A 597 -12.36 -0.67 14.57
C GLN A 597 -13.63 -0.50 13.70
N GLY A 598 -13.78 -1.29 12.63
CA GLY A 598 -14.98 -1.29 11.76
C GLY A 598 -16.29 -1.71 12.45
N ARG A 599 -16.27 -2.17 13.70
CA ARG A 599 -17.44 -2.38 14.55
C ARG A 599 -17.28 -1.60 15.86
N ALA A 600 -18.15 -0.62 16.06
CA ALA A 600 -18.18 0.28 17.20
C ALA A 600 -18.10 -0.46 18.56
N THR A 601 -16.91 -0.53 19.15
CA THR A 601 -16.74 -0.80 20.58
C THR A 601 -15.95 0.37 21.17
N ALA A 602 -16.66 1.21 21.92
CA ALA A 602 -16.29 2.57 22.32
C ALA A 602 -15.18 2.69 23.39
N GLY A 603 -14.32 1.69 23.54
CA GLY A 603 -13.45 1.54 24.73
C GLY A 603 -11.95 1.69 24.55
N GLY A 604 -11.43 2.17 23.40
CA GLY A 604 -9.97 2.22 23.20
C GLY A 604 -9.49 2.97 21.96
N ARG A 605 -10.17 4.06 21.58
CA ARG A 605 -9.74 4.91 20.47
C ARG A 605 -8.83 6.01 21.00
N ILE A 606 -7.64 6.15 20.41
CA ILE A 606 -6.72 7.27 20.67
C ILE A 606 -7.48 8.58 20.41
N SER A 607 -7.31 9.58 21.27
CA SER A 607 -7.98 10.88 21.11
C SER A 607 -7.59 11.54 19.79
N ASP A 608 -8.56 12.09 19.06
CA ASP A 608 -8.33 12.81 17.80
C ASP A 608 -7.37 14.00 18.01
N GLU A 609 -7.41 14.68 19.17
CA GLU A 609 -6.50 15.80 19.51
C GLU A 609 -5.03 15.37 19.56
N LEU A 610 -4.74 14.17 20.06
CA LEU A 610 -3.38 13.64 20.16
C LEU A 610 -2.89 13.10 18.82
N ILE A 611 -3.79 12.53 18.02
CA ILE A 611 -3.46 12.20 16.62
C ILE A 611 -3.04 13.46 15.87
N PHE A 612 -3.70 14.60 16.11
CA PHE A 612 -3.31 15.88 15.51
C PHE A 612 -1.93 16.37 15.97
N THR A 613 -1.58 16.25 17.26
CA THR A 613 -0.25 16.63 17.74
C THR A 613 0.85 15.71 17.18
N PHE A 614 0.56 14.41 17.02
CA PHE A 614 1.49 13.49 16.37
C PHE A 614 1.68 13.87 14.90
N MET A 615 0.59 14.11 14.16
CA MET A 615 0.67 14.54 12.77
C MET A 615 1.50 15.82 12.62
N ASP A 616 1.36 16.79 13.52
CA ASP A 616 2.19 18.00 13.53
C ASP A 616 3.68 17.68 13.71
N SER A 617 4.03 16.92 14.76
CA SER A 617 5.42 16.54 15.03
C SER A 617 6.06 15.78 13.86
N ILE A 618 5.33 14.84 13.23
CA ILE A 618 5.83 14.05 12.11
C ILE A 618 6.02 14.95 10.87
N CYS A 619 5.06 15.85 10.60
CA CYS A 619 5.14 16.78 9.48
C CYS A 619 6.32 17.75 9.60
N GLN A 620 6.59 18.28 10.81
CA GLN A 620 7.76 19.15 11.03
C GLN A 620 9.07 18.39 10.83
N SER A 621 9.16 17.15 11.33
CA SER A 621 10.33 16.28 11.09
C SER A 621 10.54 16.03 9.60
N PHE A 622 9.49 15.62 8.90
CA PHE A 622 9.53 15.37 7.46
C PHE A 622 10.02 16.58 6.67
N LEU A 623 9.52 17.78 6.98
CA LEU A 623 9.99 19.02 6.35
C LEU A 623 11.47 19.29 6.63
N SER A 624 11.93 19.07 7.86
CA SER A 624 13.35 19.25 8.21
C SER A 624 14.28 18.25 7.50
N ASN A 625 13.85 16.98 7.39
CA ASN A 625 14.59 15.93 6.68
C ASN A 625 14.65 16.22 5.17
N MET A 626 13.59 16.82 4.61
CA MET A 626 13.55 17.26 3.21
C MET A 626 14.48 18.44 2.93
N GLU A 627 14.64 19.39 3.88
CA GLU A 627 15.61 20.48 3.75
C GLU A 627 17.04 19.94 3.67
N ILE A 628 17.38 18.94 4.48
CA ILE A 628 18.68 18.25 4.44
C ILE A 628 18.90 17.59 3.07
N LEU A 629 17.88 16.89 2.55
CA LEU A 629 17.95 16.22 1.25
C LEU A 629 18.16 17.21 0.10
N SER A 630 17.60 18.42 0.17
CA SER A 630 17.75 19.45 -0.87
C SER A 630 19.19 19.96 -1.05
N ALA A 631 20.05 19.79 -0.03
CA ALA A 631 21.44 20.22 -0.05
C ALA A 631 22.40 19.19 -0.69
N VAL A 632 21.91 17.98 -0.98
CA VAL A 632 22.74 16.82 -1.40
C VAL A 632 22.35 16.42 -2.83
N LEU A 633 23.33 16.33 -3.73
CA LEU A 633 23.10 16.01 -5.14
C LEU A 633 22.70 14.54 -5.38
N ASP A 634 23.05 13.63 -4.46
CA ASP A 634 22.67 12.21 -4.50
C ASP A 634 21.99 11.78 -3.19
N ALA A 635 20.72 11.39 -3.26
CA ALA A 635 19.95 10.90 -2.13
C ALA A 635 20.40 9.48 -1.74
N SER A 636 20.73 9.24 -0.45
CA SER A 636 20.95 7.87 0.03
C SER A 636 19.62 7.11 0.12
N GLU A 637 19.64 5.81 -0.18
CA GLU A 637 18.46 4.92 -0.11
C GLU A 637 17.84 4.92 1.30
N ASP A 638 18.68 5.05 2.34
CA ASP A 638 18.27 5.07 3.75
C ASP A 638 17.44 6.31 4.10
N ILE A 639 17.80 7.50 3.60
CA ILE A 639 17.02 8.74 3.79
C ILE A 639 15.64 8.55 3.15
N LEU A 640 15.60 8.04 1.93
CA LEU A 640 14.35 7.83 1.20
C LEU A 640 13.44 6.81 1.91
N ASN A 641 14.00 5.72 2.42
CA ASN A 641 13.25 4.73 3.19
C ASN A 641 12.67 5.32 4.48
N PHE A 642 13.41 6.21 5.14
CA PHE A 642 12.92 6.90 6.34
C PHE A 642 11.75 7.84 6.03
N LEU A 643 11.90 8.67 4.99
CA LEU A 643 10.86 9.57 4.51
C LEU A 643 9.59 8.79 4.07
N ALA A 644 9.76 7.63 3.45
CA ALA A 644 8.64 6.76 3.08
C ALA A 644 7.83 6.32 4.31
N CYS A 645 8.49 5.91 5.39
CA CYS A 645 7.85 5.51 6.64
C CYS A 645 7.18 6.70 7.35
N GLU A 646 7.77 7.89 7.34
CA GLU A 646 7.13 9.10 7.88
C GLU A 646 5.80 9.40 7.14
N VAL A 647 5.80 9.34 5.80
CA VAL A 647 4.59 9.55 4.99
C VAL A 647 3.56 8.44 5.22
N GLU A 648 3.99 7.19 5.30
CA GLU A 648 3.10 6.06 5.58
C GLU A 648 2.42 6.20 6.95
N LEU A 649 3.16 6.66 7.97
CA LEU A 649 2.61 6.94 9.29
C LEU A 649 1.59 8.10 9.24
N ILE A 650 1.91 9.21 8.58
CA ILE A 650 0.95 10.33 8.40
C ILE A 650 -0.31 9.84 7.68
N PHE A 651 -0.15 9.01 6.65
CA PHE A 651 -1.28 8.44 5.90
C PHE A 651 -2.17 7.56 6.76
N LEU A 652 -1.57 6.68 7.57
CA LEU A 652 -2.31 5.83 8.50
C LEU A 652 -3.09 6.66 9.52
N LEU A 653 -2.44 7.66 10.13
CA LEU A 653 -3.08 8.58 11.08
C LEU A 653 -4.20 9.38 10.42
N THR A 654 -3.99 9.89 9.21
CA THR A 654 -5.04 10.62 8.48
C THR A 654 -6.27 9.76 8.22
N ARG A 655 -6.08 8.48 7.90
CA ARG A 655 -7.19 7.55 7.66
C ARG A 655 -8.03 7.32 8.92
N THR A 656 -7.40 7.29 10.10
CA THR A 656 -8.09 7.06 11.39
C THR A 656 -8.99 8.22 11.80
N VAL A 657 -8.60 9.46 11.46
CA VAL A 657 -9.34 10.71 11.77
C VAL A 657 -10.03 11.33 10.55
N SER A 658 -10.14 10.61 9.44
CA SER A 658 -10.62 11.13 8.15
C SER A 658 -12.00 11.83 8.19
N LYS A 659 -12.85 11.53 9.17
CA LYS A 659 -14.16 12.20 9.38
C LYS A 659 -14.12 13.42 10.30
N SER A 660 -13.05 13.60 11.08
CA SER A 660 -12.88 14.65 12.09
C SER A 660 -11.65 15.52 11.87
N LEU A 661 -10.96 15.36 10.73
CA LEU A 661 -9.68 16.03 10.43
C LEU A 661 -9.80 17.57 10.53
N SER A 662 -8.96 18.16 11.37
CA SER A 662 -8.84 19.62 11.55
C SER A 662 -8.20 20.29 10.32
N LEU A 663 -8.69 21.48 9.95
CA LEU A 663 -8.17 22.26 8.82
C LEU A 663 -6.70 22.68 9.00
N ASN A 664 -6.24 22.94 10.22
CA ASN A 664 -4.84 23.30 10.50
C ASN A 664 -3.88 22.15 10.19
N VAL A 665 -4.27 20.93 10.59
CA VAL A 665 -3.50 19.72 10.30
C VAL A 665 -3.54 19.41 8.80
N SER A 666 -4.69 19.57 8.15
CA SER A 666 -4.82 19.47 6.70
C SER A 666 -3.86 20.41 5.95
N LEU A 667 -3.75 21.67 6.38
CA LEU A 667 -2.84 22.65 5.78
C LEU A 667 -1.37 22.24 5.92
N LEU A 668 -0.99 21.72 7.09
CA LEU A 668 0.36 21.25 7.33
C LEU A 668 0.70 20.03 6.46
N VAL A 669 -0.21 19.07 6.35
CA VAL A 669 -0.02 17.90 5.49
C VAL A 669 0.07 18.31 4.01
N LEU A 670 -0.77 19.26 3.58
CA LEU A 670 -0.70 19.84 2.22
C LEU A 670 0.67 20.49 1.95
N LYS A 671 1.22 21.23 2.93
CA LYS A 671 2.56 21.84 2.85
C LYS A 671 3.64 20.76 2.73
N CYS A 672 3.58 19.72 3.56
CA CYS A 672 4.54 18.61 3.52
C CYS A 672 4.51 17.89 2.17
N ALA A 673 3.33 17.52 1.70
CA ALA A 673 3.20 16.83 0.42
C ALA A 673 3.63 17.71 -0.76
N SER A 674 3.35 19.02 -0.73
CA SER A 674 3.81 19.97 -1.75
C SER A 674 5.34 20.06 -1.80
N SER A 675 6.00 20.23 -0.65
CA SER A 675 7.47 20.26 -0.57
C SER A 675 8.10 18.93 -1.01
N GLY A 676 7.56 17.81 -0.54
CA GLY A 676 8.05 16.48 -0.90
C GLY A 676 7.92 16.18 -2.39
N LEU A 677 6.76 16.44 -3.00
CA LEU A 677 6.56 16.24 -4.44
C LEU A 677 7.46 17.14 -5.29
N ARG A 678 7.68 18.40 -4.86
CA ARG A 678 8.58 19.32 -5.57
C ARG A 678 10.01 18.82 -5.59
N LEU A 679 10.53 18.37 -4.45
CA LEU A 679 11.91 17.90 -4.35
C LEU A 679 12.09 16.57 -5.10
N LEU A 680 11.21 15.59 -4.87
CA LEU A 680 11.32 14.25 -5.47
C LEU A 680 11.19 14.28 -6.99
N SER A 681 10.37 15.19 -7.55
CA SER A 681 10.24 15.36 -9.00
C SER A 681 11.46 16.01 -9.67
N SER A 682 12.31 16.69 -8.89
CA SER A 682 13.56 17.28 -9.39
C SER A 682 14.73 16.29 -9.45
N LEU A 683 14.63 15.15 -8.75
CA LEU A 683 15.65 14.10 -8.76
C LEU A 683 15.59 13.32 -10.09
N LYS A 684 16.61 13.46 -10.95
CA LYS A 684 16.75 12.72 -12.21
C LYS A 684 18.08 11.97 -12.26
N PRO A 685 18.10 10.63 -12.47
CA PRO A 685 16.97 9.69 -12.50
C PRO A 685 16.39 9.46 -11.08
N SER A 686 15.06 9.29 -10.96
CA SER A 686 14.45 9.00 -9.67
C SER A 686 14.74 7.55 -9.25
N PRO A 687 15.32 7.30 -8.06
CA PRO A 687 15.45 5.95 -7.53
C PRO A 687 14.06 5.32 -7.33
N SER A 688 13.95 3.99 -7.38
CA SER A 688 12.67 3.26 -7.21
C SER A 688 11.90 3.66 -5.95
N GLU A 689 12.63 3.96 -4.89
CA GLU A 689 12.14 4.37 -3.57
C GLU A 689 11.47 5.76 -3.64
N ALA A 690 12.00 6.69 -4.44
CA ALA A 690 11.39 8.01 -4.63
C ALA A 690 10.00 7.89 -5.29
N ASN A 691 9.81 6.93 -6.22
CA ASN A 691 8.49 6.67 -6.82
C ASN A 691 7.49 6.15 -5.77
N VAL A 692 7.92 5.27 -4.85
CA VAL A 692 7.08 4.78 -3.74
C VAL A 692 6.62 5.95 -2.86
N ILE A 693 7.53 6.85 -2.49
CA ILE A 693 7.19 8.03 -1.67
C ILE A 693 6.20 8.94 -2.41
N MET A 694 6.42 9.22 -3.70
CA MET A 694 5.50 10.03 -4.50
C MET A 694 4.09 9.43 -4.54
N LYS A 695 3.98 8.11 -4.72
CA LYS A 695 2.68 7.41 -4.67
C LYS A 695 1.99 7.56 -3.32
N LEU A 696 2.72 7.40 -2.22
CA LEU A 696 2.19 7.57 -0.86
C LEU A 696 1.73 9.00 -0.62
N LEU A 697 2.54 10.01 -1.00
CA LEU A 697 2.20 11.43 -0.89
C LEU A 697 0.94 11.79 -1.69
N LEU A 698 0.78 11.27 -2.91
CA LEU A 698 -0.43 11.50 -3.71
C LEU A 698 -1.67 10.85 -3.10
N THR A 699 -1.53 9.65 -2.55
CA THR A 699 -2.63 8.94 -1.88
C THR A 699 -3.05 9.66 -0.60
N LEU A 700 -2.07 10.19 0.14
CA LEU A 700 -2.28 11.05 1.31
C LEU A 700 -3.01 12.34 0.92
N LEU A 701 -2.52 13.05 -0.11
CA LEU A 701 -3.16 14.26 -0.64
C LEU A 701 -4.63 14.01 -1.02
N LEU A 702 -4.89 12.93 -1.75
CA LEU A 702 -6.25 12.58 -2.17
C LEU A 702 -7.16 12.37 -0.96
N SER A 703 -6.66 11.68 0.08
CA SER A 703 -7.44 11.39 1.29
C SER A 703 -7.77 12.66 2.09
N VAL A 704 -6.78 13.55 2.28
CA VAL A 704 -6.96 14.84 2.99
C VAL A 704 -7.91 15.77 2.22
N LEU A 705 -7.79 15.84 0.89
CA LEU A 705 -8.65 16.68 0.07
C LEU A 705 -10.09 16.15 0.05
N GLN A 706 -10.28 14.83 0.01
CA GLN A 706 -11.60 14.21 0.09
C GLN A 706 -12.28 14.54 1.42
N SER A 707 -11.59 14.38 2.56
CA SER A 707 -12.15 14.73 3.88
C SER A 707 -12.54 16.21 3.98
N ASN A 708 -11.68 17.12 3.49
CA ASN A 708 -11.99 18.55 3.49
C ASN A 708 -13.18 18.91 2.59
N SER A 709 -13.34 18.22 1.45
CA SER A 709 -14.49 18.44 0.56
C SER A 709 -15.82 17.98 1.18
N LEU A 710 -15.81 16.85 1.90
CA LEU A 710 -16.98 16.35 2.64
C LEU A 710 -17.43 17.33 3.73
N ASN A 711 -16.47 17.92 4.45
CA ASN A 711 -16.73 18.92 5.48
C ASN A 711 -17.28 20.24 4.90
N ALA A 712 -16.84 20.63 3.69
CA ALA A 712 -17.36 21.81 3.00
C ALA A 712 -18.79 21.63 2.49
N HIS A 713 -19.17 20.42 2.08
CA HIS A 713 -20.51 20.10 1.57
C HIS A 713 -21.54 19.77 2.66
N SER A 714 -21.13 19.46 3.90
CA SER A 714 -22.04 19.03 4.96
C SER A 714 -22.88 20.13 5.60
N GLY A 715 -22.74 21.39 5.21
CA GLY A 715 -23.75 22.45 5.45
C GLY A 715 -24.19 22.66 6.90
N VAL A 716 -23.43 22.21 7.90
CA VAL A 716 -23.70 22.54 9.30
C VAL A 716 -23.23 23.96 9.49
N ALA A 717 -24.20 24.86 9.59
CA ALA A 717 -24.01 26.27 9.89
C ALA A 717 -23.33 26.43 11.27
N THR A 718 -22.00 26.33 11.29
CA THR A 718 -21.19 26.67 12.45
C THR A 718 -20.11 27.67 12.05
N VAL A 719 -20.37 28.92 12.43
CA VAL A 719 -19.45 30.02 12.75
C VAL A 719 -18.68 30.66 11.59
N GLU A 720 -18.71 32.00 11.59
CA GLU A 720 -18.11 32.94 10.63
C GLU A 720 -16.58 32.78 10.41
N ASN A 721 -15.89 31.97 11.22
CA ASN A 721 -14.46 31.68 11.07
C ASN A 721 -14.13 30.61 10.00
N SER A 722 -15.13 29.84 9.53
CA SER A 722 -14.92 28.75 8.55
C SER A 722 -14.51 29.21 7.14
N GLY A 723 -14.88 30.43 6.75
CA GLY A 723 -14.55 31.00 5.43
C GLY A 723 -13.06 31.37 5.28
N GLU A 724 -12.43 31.86 6.35
CA GLU A 724 -11.01 32.24 6.33
C GLU A 724 -10.11 31.01 6.21
N ASP A 725 -10.43 29.93 6.92
CA ASP A 725 -9.62 28.71 6.90
C ASP A 725 -9.76 27.92 5.59
N PHE A 726 -10.95 27.94 4.95
CA PHE A 726 -11.11 27.38 3.61
C PHE A 726 -10.29 28.15 2.56
N SER A 727 -10.17 29.47 2.72
CA SER A 727 -9.34 30.30 1.83
C SER A 727 -7.85 29.94 1.91
N LYS A 728 -7.35 29.58 3.10
CA LYS A 728 -5.97 29.09 3.29
C LYS A 728 -5.73 27.78 2.55
N VAL A 729 -6.68 26.84 2.59
CA VAL A 729 -6.61 25.56 1.86
C VAL A 729 -6.66 25.79 0.36
N SER A 730 -7.52 26.71 -0.11
CA SER A 730 -7.58 27.13 -1.50
C SER A 730 -6.24 27.73 -1.98
N ASN A 731 -5.60 28.59 -1.18
CA ASN A 731 -4.28 29.15 -1.50
C ASN A 731 -3.17 28.08 -1.54
N ALA A 732 -3.18 27.14 -0.58
CA ALA A 732 -2.20 26.04 -0.54
C ALA A 732 -2.34 25.11 -1.75
N THR A 733 -3.57 24.77 -2.14
CA THR A 733 -3.85 23.94 -3.31
C THR A 733 -3.55 24.65 -4.63
N LEU A 734 -3.72 25.98 -4.70
CA LEU A 734 -3.29 26.78 -5.86
C LEU A 734 -1.77 26.71 -6.07
N GLY A 735 -0.97 26.81 -5.00
CA GLY A 735 0.49 26.67 -5.05
C GLY A 735 0.97 25.25 -5.40
N LEU A 736 0.14 24.24 -5.17
CA LEU A 736 0.42 22.83 -5.51
C LEU A 736 0.20 22.53 -7.00
N LEU A 737 -0.71 23.23 -7.66
CA LEU A 737 -1.14 22.94 -9.03
C LEU A 737 0.00 22.93 -10.07
N PRO A 738 0.95 23.89 -10.10
CA PRO A 738 2.09 23.85 -11.02
C PRO A 738 2.98 22.62 -10.82
N ILE A 739 3.17 22.19 -9.56
CA ILE A 739 3.99 21.02 -9.22
C ILE A 739 3.33 19.75 -9.79
N LEU A 740 2.02 19.59 -9.58
CA LEU A 740 1.27 18.46 -10.12
C LEU A 740 1.32 18.42 -11.65
N CYS A 741 1.21 19.57 -12.32
CA CYS A 741 1.28 19.67 -13.77
C CYS A 741 2.63 19.18 -14.32
N ASN A 742 3.73 19.65 -13.72
CA ASN A 742 5.08 19.27 -14.17
C ASN A 742 5.38 17.78 -13.97
N CYS A 743 4.80 17.14 -12.95
CA CYS A 743 5.05 15.74 -12.63
C CYS A 743 4.30 14.74 -13.54
N ILE A 744 3.25 15.18 -14.25
CA ILE A 744 2.43 14.31 -15.11
C ILE A 744 3.22 13.71 -16.27
N ALA A 745 4.15 14.49 -16.84
CA ALA A 745 4.91 14.11 -18.02
C ALA A 745 5.94 12.99 -17.74
N THR A 746 6.47 12.92 -16.51
CA THR A 746 7.61 12.08 -16.15
C THR A 746 7.26 10.91 -15.21
N SER A 747 6.01 10.77 -14.78
CA SER A 747 5.63 9.82 -13.72
C SER A 747 4.72 8.67 -14.17
N ASP A 748 5.03 7.46 -13.69
CA ASP A 748 4.17 6.27 -13.74
C ASP A 748 2.86 6.44 -12.94
N HIS A 749 2.76 7.46 -12.09
CA HIS A 749 1.62 7.72 -11.21
C HIS A 749 0.65 8.79 -11.76
N CYS A 750 0.71 9.07 -13.06
CA CYS A 750 -0.10 10.08 -13.73
C CYS A 750 -1.59 10.04 -13.38
N MET A 751 -2.20 8.86 -13.20
CA MET A 751 -3.62 8.75 -12.85
C MET A 751 -3.94 9.29 -11.46
N LEU A 752 -3.03 9.13 -10.50
CA LEU A 752 -3.17 9.72 -9.16
C LEU A 752 -3.02 11.24 -9.22
N PHE A 753 -2.05 11.76 -9.98
CA PHE A 753 -1.92 13.21 -10.21
C PHE A 753 -3.19 13.81 -10.80
N LEU A 754 -3.73 13.22 -11.86
CA LEU A 754 -4.98 13.67 -12.50
C LEU A 754 -6.18 13.61 -11.55
N SER A 755 -6.28 12.56 -10.74
CA SER A 755 -7.36 12.43 -9.73
C SER A 755 -7.30 13.51 -8.66
N VAL A 756 -6.08 13.82 -8.17
CA VAL A 756 -5.87 14.90 -7.20
C VAL A 756 -6.17 16.26 -7.83
N MET A 757 -5.71 16.51 -9.06
CA MET A 757 -6.02 17.75 -9.79
C MET A 757 -7.52 17.92 -10.01
N ASP A 758 -8.22 16.90 -10.51
CA ASP A 758 -9.67 16.95 -10.75
C ASP A 758 -10.44 17.36 -9.47
N LEU A 759 -10.07 16.77 -8.32
CA LEU A 759 -10.67 17.10 -7.03
C LEU A 759 -10.37 18.55 -6.60
N ILE A 760 -9.13 19.02 -6.77
CA ILE A 760 -8.74 20.41 -6.46
C ILE A 760 -9.57 21.40 -7.29
N LEU A 761 -9.65 21.17 -8.61
CA LEU A 761 -10.32 22.05 -9.54
C LEU A 761 -11.84 22.11 -9.31
N ARG A 762 -12.46 20.99 -8.92
CA ARG A 762 -13.90 20.93 -8.64
C ARG A 762 -14.29 21.54 -7.31
N SER A 763 -13.49 21.33 -6.27
CA SER A 763 -13.92 21.56 -4.89
C SER A 763 -13.29 22.76 -4.21
N PHE A 764 -12.11 23.24 -4.66
CA PHE A 764 -11.33 24.23 -3.90
C PHE A 764 -10.97 25.50 -4.67
N LEU A 765 -10.94 25.46 -6.01
CA LEU A 765 -10.49 26.57 -6.84
C LEU A 765 -11.60 27.06 -7.79
N THR A 766 -11.60 28.35 -8.10
CA THR A 766 -12.50 28.91 -9.12
C THR A 766 -11.83 28.90 -10.50
N PRO A 767 -12.60 28.78 -11.60
CA PRO A 767 -12.04 28.80 -12.95
C PRO A 767 -11.09 29.95 -13.28
N ARG A 768 -11.31 31.12 -12.67
CA ARG A 768 -10.47 32.31 -12.90
C ARG A 768 -9.06 32.17 -12.31
N THR A 769 -8.88 31.37 -11.26
CA THR A 769 -7.58 31.24 -10.58
C THR A 769 -6.75 30.10 -11.14
N TRP A 770 -7.35 28.96 -11.46
CA TRP A 770 -6.59 27.78 -11.91
C TRP A 770 -6.32 27.75 -13.42
N LEU A 771 -7.18 28.35 -14.26
CA LEU A 771 -7.06 28.25 -15.71
C LEU A 771 -5.74 28.81 -16.26
N PRO A 772 -5.25 29.98 -15.84
CA PRO A 772 -3.95 30.49 -16.31
C PRO A 772 -2.78 29.59 -15.91
N VAL A 773 -2.88 28.94 -14.74
CA VAL A 773 -1.83 28.02 -14.26
C VAL A 773 -1.76 26.78 -15.13
N LEU A 774 -2.90 26.17 -15.46
CA LEU A 774 -2.92 25.01 -16.36
C LEU A 774 -2.44 25.35 -17.77
N GLN A 775 -2.80 26.52 -18.30
CA GLN A 775 -2.34 26.97 -19.62
C GLN A 775 -0.81 27.08 -19.70
N ASN A 776 -0.16 27.47 -18.61
CA ASN A 776 1.29 27.66 -18.56
C ASN A 776 2.07 26.39 -18.23
N HIS A 777 1.51 25.47 -17.45
CA HIS A 777 2.25 24.34 -16.87
C HIS A 777 1.78 22.95 -17.33
N LEU A 778 0.54 22.80 -17.82
CA LEU A 778 0.01 21.49 -18.20
C LEU A 778 0.30 21.19 -19.67
N GLU A 779 1.13 20.18 -19.94
CA GLU A 779 1.32 19.61 -21.27
C GLU A 779 0.13 18.69 -21.63
N LEU A 780 -1.00 19.31 -21.99
CA LEU A 780 -2.23 18.61 -22.35
C LEU A 780 -2.05 17.54 -23.45
N PRO A 781 -1.18 17.72 -24.48
CA PRO A 781 -0.90 16.68 -25.47
C PRO A 781 -0.37 15.37 -24.86
N VAL A 782 0.44 15.43 -23.80
CA VAL A 782 0.98 14.24 -23.12
C VAL A 782 -0.14 13.47 -22.41
N VAL A 783 -1.11 14.18 -21.83
CA VAL A 783 -2.29 13.57 -21.23
C VAL A 783 -3.20 12.96 -22.30
N MET A 784 -3.34 13.60 -23.46
CA MET A 784 -4.13 13.08 -24.59
C MET A 784 -3.55 11.77 -25.14
N LEU A 785 -2.22 11.65 -25.24
CA LEU A 785 -1.58 10.39 -25.66
C LEU A 785 -1.96 9.21 -24.75
N LYS A 786 -2.19 9.45 -23.46
CA LYS A 786 -2.60 8.40 -22.50
C LYS A 786 -4.04 7.92 -22.68
N LEU A 787 -4.87 8.60 -23.48
CA LEU A 787 -6.19 8.05 -23.89
C LEU A 787 -6.07 6.88 -24.86
N HIS A 788 -4.94 6.76 -25.56
CA HIS A 788 -4.66 5.68 -26.51
C HIS A 788 -3.94 4.48 -25.87
N ASP A 789 -3.71 4.51 -24.55
CA ASP A 789 -3.14 3.37 -23.83
C ASP A 789 -4.19 2.26 -23.69
N ARG A 790 -3.78 1.00 -23.83
CA ARG A 790 -4.68 -0.18 -23.84
C ARG A 790 -5.30 -0.48 -22.46
N ASN A 791 -4.86 0.21 -21.41
CA ASN A 791 -5.33 0.03 -20.05
C ASN A 791 -6.71 0.71 -19.85
N SER A 792 -7.79 -0.08 -19.89
CA SER A 792 -9.17 0.42 -19.78
C SER A 792 -9.50 1.17 -18.47
N THR A 793 -8.70 1.00 -17.42
CA THR A 793 -8.92 1.58 -16.09
C THR A 793 -8.46 3.03 -15.94
N SER A 794 -7.55 3.51 -16.80
CA SER A 794 -7.03 4.89 -16.77
C SER A 794 -7.96 5.88 -17.46
N ILE A 795 -8.64 5.44 -18.53
CA ILE A 795 -9.46 6.27 -19.41
C ILE A 795 -10.58 7.00 -18.65
N PRO A 796 -11.35 6.37 -17.74
CA PRO A 796 -12.40 7.08 -16.98
C PRO A 796 -11.85 8.22 -16.11
N ILE A 797 -10.64 8.08 -15.56
CA ILE A 797 -10.00 9.11 -14.74
C ILE A 797 -9.64 10.33 -15.60
N ILE A 798 -9.03 10.09 -16.76
CA ILE A 798 -8.68 11.13 -17.73
C ILE A 798 -9.94 11.85 -18.22
N MET A 799 -10.99 11.10 -18.57
CA MET A 799 -12.25 11.69 -19.05
C MET A 799 -12.97 12.52 -17.99
N LYS A 800 -12.93 12.11 -16.71
CA LYS A 800 -13.47 12.93 -15.61
C LYS A 800 -12.72 14.26 -15.47
N PHE A 801 -11.39 14.22 -15.55
CA PHE A 801 -10.57 15.43 -15.54
C PHE A 801 -10.88 16.35 -16.73
N PHE A 802 -11.01 15.80 -17.94
CA PHE A 802 -11.40 16.58 -19.12
C PHE A 802 -12.82 17.13 -19.02
N LEU A 803 -13.75 16.43 -18.39
CA LEU A 803 -15.10 16.94 -18.13
C LEU A 803 -15.05 18.17 -17.22
N THR A 804 -14.17 18.19 -16.21
CA THR A 804 -13.96 19.35 -15.36
C THR A 804 -13.41 20.54 -16.14
N LEU A 805 -12.45 20.33 -17.05
CA LEU A 805 -11.92 21.38 -17.93
C LEU A 805 -12.98 21.90 -18.92
N ALA A 806 -13.74 21.00 -19.54
CA ALA A 806 -14.72 21.32 -20.58
C ALA A 806 -15.89 22.17 -20.07
N ARG A 807 -16.18 22.18 -18.76
CA ARG A 807 -17.22 23.01 -18.15
C ARG A 807 -16.89 24.50 -18.11
N VAL A 808 -15.65 24.87 -18.43
CA VAL A 808 -15.18 26.25 -18.49
C VAL A 808 -14.81 26.59 -19.92
N ARG A 809 -15.21 27.76 -20.42
CA ARG A 809 -14.95 28.20 -21.80
C ARG A 809 -13.47 28.06 -22.22
N GLY A 810 -12.54 28.66 -21.48
CA GLY A 810 -11.11 28.57 -21.84
C GLY A 810 -10.54 27.15 -21.73
N GLY A 811 -11.07 26.30 -20.85
CA GLY A 811 -10.69 24.88 -20.78
C GLY A 811 -11.22 24.08 -21.98
N ALA A 812 -12.43 24.37 -22.45
CA ALA A 812 -12.99 23.79 -23.67
C ALA A 812 -12.18 24.20 -24.92
N GLU A 813 -11.72 25.45 -24.99
CA GLU A 813 -10.81 25.92 -26.06
C GLU A 813 -9.47 25.15 -26.03
N MET A 814 -8.88 24.93 -24.85
CA MET A 814 -7.65 24.14 -24.70
C MET A 814 -7.82 22.69 -25.18
N LEU A 815 -8.93 22.04 -24.82
CA LEU A 815 -9.23 20.67 -25.24
C LEU A 815 -9.42 20.58 -26.76
N TYR A 816 -10.12 21.55 -27.35
CA TYR A 816 -10.32 21.64 -28.79
C TYR A 816 -8.99 21.80 -29.54
N CYS A 817 -8.15 22.77 -29.13
CA CYS A 817 -6.85 23.02 -29.74
C CYS A 817 -5.87 21.83 -29.58
N SER A 818 -6.01 21.05 -28.52
CA SER A 818 -5.17 19.87 -28.26
C SER A 818 -5.64 18.60 -28.99
N GLY A 819 -6.67 18.70 -29.82
CA GLY A 819 -7.13 17.60 -30.67
C GLY A 819 -8.02 16.56 -29.97
N PHE A 820 -8.64 16.88 -28.83
CA PHE A 820 -9.48 15.94 -28.05
C PHE A 820 -10.52 15.20 -28.91
N LEU A 821 -11.19 15.90 -29.83
CA LEU A 821 -12.20 15.31 -30.70
C LEU A 821 -11.63 14.20 -31.60
N SER A 822 -10.41 14.35 -32.09
CA SER A 822 -9.75 13.33 -32.90
C SER A 822 -9.39 12.10 -32.05
N SER A 823 -8.88 12.30 -30.84
CA SER A 823 -8.54 11.22 -29.90
C SER A 823 -9.79 10.42 -29.47
N VAL A 824 -10.90 11.10 -29.19
CA VAL A 824 -12.18 10.44 -28.85
C VAL A 824 -12.72 9.61 -30.01
N ARG A 825 -12.59 10.09 -31.25
CA ARG A 825 -13.02 9.32 -32.43
C ARG A 825 -12.25 8.02 -32.57
N VAL A 826 -10.94 8.05 -32.39
CA VAL A 826 -10.08 6.85 -32.40
C VAL A 826 -10.48 5.90 -31.26
N LEU A 827 -10.64 6.42 -30.04
CA LEU A 827 -11.06 5.64 -28.87
C LEU A 827 -12.40 4.91 -29.09
N PHE A 828 -13.37 5.59 -29.72
CA PHE A 828 -14.68 5.02 -30.06
C PHE A 828 -14.65 4.13 -31.31
N ALA A 829 -13.61 4.20 -32.15
CA ALA A 829 -13.42 3.31 -33.29
C ALA A 829 -12.85 1.96 -32.84
N GLU A 830 -11.76 1.98 -32.06
CA GLU A 830 -11.09 0.78 -31.54
C GLU A 830 -11.99 -0.08 -30.64
N SER A 831 -12.94 0.54 -29.95
CA SER A 831 -13.88 -0.14 -29.05
C SER A 831 -15.15 -0.66 -29.75
N GLY A 832 -15.41 -0.25 -31.00
CA GLY A 832 -16.62 -0.57 -31.74
C GLY A 832 -16.59 -1.89 -32.52
N GLU A 833 -15.41 -2.47 -32.75
CA GLU A 833 -15.25 -3.70 -33.54
C GLU A 833 -15.76 -4.95 -32.79
N ASP A 834 -15.71 -4.99 -31.46
CA ASP A 834 -16.12 -6.15 -30.66
C ASP A 834 -17.65 -6.33 -30.59
N LEU A 835 -18.44 -5.26 -30.71
CA LEU A 835 -19.90 -5.32 -30.71
C LEU A 835 -20.48 -5.76 -32.07
N ALA A 836 -19.74 -5.57 -33.16
CA ALA A 836 -20.15 -6.03 -34.49
C ALA A 836 -20.17 -7.57 -34.58
N ASN A 837 -19.27 -8.24 -33.84
CA ASN A 837 -19.21 -9.70 -33.76
C ASN A 837 -20.36 -10.33 -32.94
N ILE A 838 -21.08 -9.54 -32.13
CA ILE A 838 -22.26 -10.02 -31.40
C ILE A 838 -23.48 -10.15 -32.33
N ALA A 839 -23.47 -9.44 -33.47
CA ALA A 839 -24.51 -9.55 -34.48
C ALA A 839 -24.28 -10.69 -35.49
N SER A 840 -23.08 -11.30 -35.54
CA SER A 840 -22.83 -12.50 -36.33
C SER A 840 -23.15 -13.75 -35.51
N GLU A 841 -24.14 -14.51 -35.98
CA GLU A 841 -24.56 -15.78 -35.42
C GLU A 841 -23.39 -16.79 -35.28
N ASN A 842 -23.49 -17.61 -34.22
CA ASN A 842 -22.82 -18.90 -33.98
C ASN A 842 -21.36 -18.87 -33.47
N LEU A 843 -21.19 -18.96 -32.14
CA LEU A 843 -20.58 -20.14 -31.50
C LEU A 843 -20.70 -20.04 -29.96
N GLY A 844 -21.13 -21.13 -29.33
CA GLY A 844 -21.07 -21.28 -27.88
C GLY A 844 -19.61 -21.35 -27.43
N GLY A 845 -19.13 -20.28 -26.81
CA GLY A 845 -17.85 -20.20 -26.14
C GLY A 845 -17.94 -19.12 -25.08
N SER A 846 -17.43 -19.40 -23.87
CA SER A 846 -17.49 -18.50 -22.71
C SER A 846 -16.96 -17.10 -23.07
N CYS A 847 -17.88 -16.14 -23.20
CA CYS A 847 -17.54 -14.74 -23.42
C CYS A 847 -17.03 -14.15 -22.10
N GLU A 848 -15.71 -14.14 -21.91
CA GLU A 848 -15.07 -13.16 -21.04
C GLU A 848 -15.40 -11.77 -21.59
N LYS A 849 -16.23 -11.06 -20.84
CA LYS A 849 -16.82 -9.77 -21.21
C LYS A 849 -15.75 -8.69 -21.37
N PHE A 850 -15.23 -8.51 -22.58
CA PHE A 850 -14.72 -7.21 -23.01
C PHE A 850 -15.89 -6.40 -23.61
N VAL A 851 -16.81 -6.00 -22.73
CA VAL A 851 -17.77 -4.94 -23.03
C VAL A 851 -17.01 -3.65 -22.76
N ILE A 852 -17.04 -2.69 -23.69
CA ILE A 852 -16.62 -1.31 -23.42
C ILE A 852 -17.15 -0.95 -22.03
N PRO A 853 -16.33 -0.52 -21.05
CA PRO A 853 -16.88 -0.04 -19.80
C PRO A 853 -17.87 1.07 -20.17
N GLN A 854 -19.16 0.85 -19.93
CA GLN A 854 -20.26 1.77 -20.32
C GLN A 854 -19.98 3.21 -19.86
N ASP A 855 -19.15 3.34 -18.82
CA ASP A 855 -18.60 4.58 -18.30
C ASP A 855 -17.75 5.38 -19.33
N ILE A 856 -17.00 4.77 -20.24
CA ILE A 856 -16.12 5.49 -21.20
C ILE A 856 -16.93 6.23 -22.27
N TRP A 857 -17.91 5.55 -22.88
CA TRP A 857 -18.80 6.16 -23.87
C TRP A 857 -19.59 7.31 -23.25
N GLY A 858 -20.28 7.04 -22.12
CA GLY A 858 -21.05 8.06 -21.40
C GLY A 858 -20.22 9.27 -20.98
N LEU A 859 -19.01 9.06 -20.44
CA LEU A 859 -18.11 10.17 -20.07
C LEU A 859 -17.64 10.95 -21.29
N GLY A 860 -17.29 10.29 -22.40
CA GLY A 860 -16.89 10.98 -23.64
C GLY A 860 -18.01 11.90 -24.18
N LEU A 861 -19.26 11.41 -24.18
CA LEU A 861 -20.43 12.23 -24.53
C LEU A 861 -20.60 13.42 -23.59
N ALA A 862 -20.40 13.22 -22.29
CA ALA A 862 -20.50 14.29 -21.30
C ALA A 862 -19.45 15.39 -21.52
N VAL A 863 -18.21 15.02 -21.87
CA VAL A 863 -17.14 16.00 -22.18
C VAL A 863 -17.51 16.81 -23.43
N VAL A 864 -17.92 16.16 -24.51
CA VAL A 864 -18.32 16.86 -25.75
C VAL A 864 -19.50 17.80 -25.49
N THR A 865 -20.51 17.33 -24.74
CA THR A 865 -21.65 18.16 -24.35
C THR A 865 -21.21 19.40 -23.57
N ALA A 866 -20.30 19.24 -22.61
CA ALA A 866 -19.77 20.34 -21.84
C ALA A 866 -18.97 21.32 -22.71
N MET A 867 -18.17 20.83 -23.68
CA MET A 867 -17.45 21.68 -24.62
C MET A 867 -18.39 22.54 -25.47
N VAL A 868 -19.43 21.94 -26.07
CA VAL A 868 -20.44 22.65 -26.87
C VAL A 868 -21.12 23.72 -26.03
N LYS A 869 -21.57 23.37 -24.83
CA LYS A 869 -22.26 24.30 -23.92
C LYS A 869 -21.37 25.47 -23.48
N SER A 870 -20.09 25.22 -23.22
CA SER A 870 -19.14 26.24 -22.75
C SER A 870 -18.66 27.17 -23.86
N LEU A 871 -18.55 26.68 -25.09
CA LEU A 871 -18.11 27.45 -26.25
C LEU A 871 -19.26 28.24 -26.90
N GLY A 872 -20.51 27.76 -26.77
CA GLY A 872 -21.68 28.43 -27.34
C GLY A 872 -21.58 28.66 -28.85
N ASP A 873 -22.19 29.74 -29.35
CA ASP A 873 -22.25 30.08 -30.78
C ASP A 873 -20.96 30.71 -31.35
N ASN A 874 -19.82 30.54 -30.68
CA ASN A 874 -18.54 31.00 -31.22
C ASN A 874 -18.13 30.18 -32.46
N SER A 875 -17.18 30.68 -33.26
CA SER A 875 -16.68 29.98 -34.45
C SER A 875 -16.16 28.57 -34.16
N SER A 876 -15.47 28.38 -33.03
CA SER A 876 -15.01 27.06 -32.57
C SER A 876 -16.17 26.15 -32.14
N GLY A 877 -17.16 26.68 -31.41
CA GLY A 877 -18.36 25.93 -31.01
C GLY A 877 -19.16 25.44 -32.22
N THR A 878 -19.37 26.31 -33.20
CA THR A 878 -20.06 25.97 -34.46
C THR A 878 -19.29 24.92 -35.25
N ALA A 879 -17.96 25.02 -35.34
CA ALA A 879 -17.12 24.02 -36.00
C ALA A 879 -17.17 22.64 -35.32
N ILE A 880 -17.23 22.60 -33.98
CA ILE A 880 -17.41 21.35 -33.22
C ILE A 880 -18.77 20.74 -33.53
N VAL A 881 -19.84 21.53 -33.50
CA VAL A 881 -21.21 21.09 -33.78
C VAL A 881 -21.31 20.52 -35.20
N ASP A 882 -20.80 21.23 -36.20
CA ASP A 882 -20.80 20.79 -37.61
C ASP A 882 -20.01 19.49 -37.83
N SER A 883 -18.97 19.26 -37.03
CA SER A 883 -18.15 18.04 -37.08
C SER A 883 -18.75 16.88 -36.29
N MET A 884 -19.38 17.14 -35.15
CA MET A 884 -19.89 16.12 -34.23
C MET A 884 -21.26 15.57 -34.62
N ILE A 885 -22.14 16.39 -35.20
CA ILE A 885 -23.48 15.93 -35.62
C ILE A 885 -23.37 14.77 -36.63
N PRO A 886 -22.62 14.87 -37.75
CA PRO A 886 -22.47 13.75 -38.67
C PRO A 886 -21.81 12.52 -38.01
N TYR A 887 -20.82 12.73 -37.15
CA TYR A 887 -20.12 11.65 -36.47
C TYR A 887 -21.04 10.81 -35.57
N PHE A 888 -21.81 11.43 -34.68
CA PHE A 888 -22.68 10.69 -33.75
C PHE A 888 -23.94 10.13 -34.42
N PHE A 889 -24.56 10.87 -35.34
CA PHE A 889 -25.85 10.49 -35.91
C PHE A 889 -25.76 9.80 -37.27
N SER A 890 -24.58 9.76 -37.92
CA SER A 890 -24.36 8.94 -39.12
C SER A 890 -23.38 7.79 -38.84
N GLU A 891 -22.17 8.07 -38.35
CA GLU A 891 -21.14 7.04 -38.16
C GLU A 891 -21.40 6.16 -36.92
N LYS A 892 -21.83 6.75 -35.80
CA LYS A 892 -22.06 6.07 -34.51
C LYS A 892 -23.54 5.96 -34.11
N ALA A 893 -24.46 6.12 -35.06
CA ALA A 893 -25.90 6.15 -34.83
C ALA A 893 -26.42 4.94 -34.03
N ARG A 894 -25.83 3.75 -34.26
CA ARG A 894 -26.18 2.51 -33.55
C ARG A 894 -26.04 2.61 -32.03
N PHE A 895 -25.00 3.30 -31.54
CA PHE A 895 -24.79 3.48 -30.10
C PHE A 895 -25.84 4.43 -29.50
N ILE A 896 -26.13 5.55 -30.18
CA ILE A 896 -27.19 6.48 -29.77
C ILE A 896 -28.55 5.78 -29.71
N PHE A 897 -28.89 5.00 -30.74
CA PHE A 897 -30.14 4.24 -30.75
C PHE A 897 -30.19 3.15 -29.69
N TYR A 898 -29.06 2.51 -29.39
CA TYR A 898 -28.96 1.51 -28.34
C TYR A 898 -29.29 2.12 -26.97
N SER A 899 -28.72 3.28 -26.63
CA SER A 899 -28.96 3.95 -25.34
C SER A 899 -30.38 4.51 -25.19
N LEU A 900 -31.14 4.65 -26.29
CA LEU A 900 -32.52 5.15 -26.32
C LEU A 900 -33.58 4.05 -26.43
N ASN A 901 -33.20 2.78 -26.52
CA ASN A 901 -34.17 1.70 -26.61
C ASN A 901 -34.99 1.56 -25.31
N ALA A 902 -36.31 1.57 -25.46
CA ALA A 902 -37.21 1.28 -24.34
C ALA A 902 -37.02 -0.17 -23.85
N PRO A 903 -37.07 -0.44 -22.54
CA PRO A 903 -37.02 -1.79 -22.01
C PRO A 903 -38.24 -2.61 -22.45
N ASP A 904 -38.02 -3.81 -23.00
CA ASP A 904 -39.13 -4.70 -23.36
C ASP A 904 -39.81 -5.28 -22.12
N PHE A 905 -41.14 -5.11 -22.00
CA PHE A 905 -41.94 -5.83 -21.00
C PHE A 905 -41.93 -7.34 -21.32
N PRO A 906 -41.92 -8.22 -20.30
CA PRO A 906 -42.11 -9.64 -20.55
C PRO A 906 -43.52 -9.87 -21.12
N SER A 907 -43.63 -10.01 -22.45
CA SER A 907 -44.86 -10.53 -23.04
C SER A 907 -44.94 -12.03 -22.75
N ASP A 908 -46.05 -12.44 -22.15
CA ASP A 908 -46.40 -13.84 -21.88
C ASP A 908 -46.94 -14.54 -23.14
N ASP A 909 -46.41 -14.19 -24.31
CA ASP A 909 -46.73 -14.86 -25.57
C ASP A 909 -46.04 -16.22 -25.60
N ARG A 910 -46.77 -17.25 -25.18
CA ARG A 910 -46.35 -18.65 -25.28
C ARG A 910 -46.27 -19.18 -26.72
N ASP A 911 -46.64 -18.39 -27.74
CA ASP A 911 -46.87 -18.92 -29.10
C ASP A 911 -45.95 -18.44 -30.22
N LYS A 912 -44.80 -17.82 -29.95
CA LYS A 912 -43.81 -17.54 -31.02
C LYS A 912 -42.40 -18.04 -30.68
N LYS A 913 -42.04 -19.18 -31.30
CA LYS A 913 -40.70 -19.76 -31.40
C LYS A 913 -39.75 -18.86 -32.23
N ARG A 914 -39.43 -17.66 -31.74
CA ARG A 914 -38.19 -16.96 -32.14
C ARG A 914 -37.24 -16.94 -30.95
N PRO A 915 -35.96 -17.28 -31.12
CA PRO A 915 -34.99 -17.12 -30.06
C PRO A 915 -34.89 -15.62 -29.74
N ARG A 916 -35.44 -15.21 -28.59
CA ARG A 916 -35.31 -13.84 -28.10
C ARG A 916 -33.82 -13.59 -27.83
N ALA A 917 -33.30 -12.47 -28.33
CA ALA A 917 -31.97 -11.98 -27.97
C ALA A 917 -31.81 -12.01 -26.44
N GLN A 918 -30.64 -12.42 -25.96
CA GLN A 918 -30.33 -12.47 -24.53
C GLN A 918 -30.72 -11.14 -23.87
N ARG A 919 -31.59 -11.25 -22.85
CA ARG A 919 -32.17 -10.14 -22.10
C ARG A 919 -31.06 -9.32 -21.43
N THR A 920 -30.77 -8.13 -21.92
CA THR A 920 -29.78 -7.24 -21.31
C THR A 920 -30.36 -6.66 -20.03
N PHE A 921 -29.74 -6.94 -18.89
CA PHE A 921 -30.12 -6.31 -17.60
C PHE A 921 -29.77 -4.82 -17.65
N ILE A 922 -30.70 -3.96 -17.23
CA ILE A 922 -30.50 -2.51 -17.15
C ILE A 922 -29.75 -2.23 -15.85
N SER A 923 -28.66 -1.46 -15.91
CA SER A 923 -27.86 -1.05 -14.76
C SER A 923 -27.99 0.46 -14.53
N LEU A 924 -27.60 0.95 -13.35
CA LEU A 924 -27.55 2.40 -13.09
C LEU A 924 -26.57 3.10 -14.04
N ALA A 925 -25.50 2.42 -14.47
CA ALA A 925 -24.57 2.92 -15.47
C ALA A 925 -25.24 3.13 -16.84
N THR A 926 -26.06 2.17 -17.30
CA THR A 926 -26.81 2.33 -18.57
C THR A 926 -27.77 3.50 -18.53
N LEU A 927 -28.43 3.77 -17.40
CA LEU A 927 -29.32 4.93 -17.25
C LEU A 927 -28.55 6.27 -17.25
N LYS A 928 -27.35 6.30 -16.68
CA LYS A 928 -26.46 7.48 -16.75
C LYS A 928 -25.96 7.72 -18.18
N GLU A 929 -25.70 6.65 -18.92
CA GLU A 929 -25.34 6.74 -20.34
C GLU A 929 -26.49 7.31 -21.19
N THR A 930 -27.73 6.85 -20.96
CA THR A 930 -28.92 7.42 -21.60
C THR A 930 -29.09 8.90 -21.27
N GLU A 931 -28.86 9.31 -20.01
CA GLU A 931 -28.86 10.72 -19.63
C GLU A 931 -27.83 11.53 -20.42
N HIS A 932 -26.56 11.08 -20.47
CA HIS A 932 -25.50 11.76 -21.21
C HIS A 932 -25.78 11.85 -22.72
N THR A 933 -26.37 10.79 -23.29
CA THR A 933 -26.79 10.75 -24.70
C THR A 933 -27.86 11.81 -24.98
N LEU A 934 -28.89 11.88 -24.14
CA LEU A 934 -29.97 12.85 -24.28
C LEU A 934 -29.52 14.30 -24.02
N MET A 935 -28.58 14.50 -23.09
CA MET A 935 -27.95 15.80 -22.88
C MET A 935 -27.21 16.28 -24.14
N LEU A 936 -26.39 15.42 -24.75
CA LEU A 936 -25.69 15.76 -25.99
C LEU A 936 -26.68 16.08 -27.11
N MET A 937 -27.68 15.22 -27.31
CA MET A 937 -28.76 15.45 -28.30
C MET A 937 -29.43 16.79 -28.10
N SER A 938 -29.82 17.12 -26.86
CA SER A 938 -30.50 18.37 -26.54
C SER A 938 -29.62 19.60 -26.77
N GLU A 939 -28.31 19.52 -26.52
CA GLU A 939 -27.40 20.65 -26.75
C GLU A 939 -27.09 20.82 -28.24
N LEU A 940 -26.89 19.73 -29.00
CA LEU A 940 -26.67 19.80 -30.44
C LEU A 940 -27.91 20.29 -31.20
N ALA A 941 -29.12 19.89 -30.76
CA ALA A 941 -30.37 20.29 -31.38
C ALA A 941 -30.68 21.79 -31.28
N LYS A 942 -30.04 22.53 -30.36
CA LYS A 942 -30.16 24.01 -30.30
C LYS A 942 -29.60 24.68 -31.55
N HIS A 943 -28.63 24.07 -32.22
CA HIS A 943 -28.05 24.56 -33.46
C HIS A 943 -28.86 24.05 -34.66
N TRP A 944 -30.10 24.53 -34.76
CA TRP A 944 -31.14 24.03 -35.66
C TRP A 944 -30.68 23.88 -37.13
N ASN A 945 -29.98 24.88 -37.67
CA ASN A 945 -29.53 24.89 -39.07
C ASN A 945 -28.55 23.74 -39.38
N SER A 946 -27.59 23.48 -38.49
CA SER A 946 -26.64 22.37 -38.62
C SER A 946 -27.30 21.02 -38.33
N TRP A 947 -28.22 20.97 -37.37
CA TRP A 947 -29.03 19.79 -37.03
C TRP A 947 -29.82 19.28 -38.24
N ILE A 948 -30.63 20.13 -38.86
CA ILE A 948 -31.47 19.76 -40.02
C ILE A 948 -30.62 19.28 -41.19
N LYS A 949 -29.51 19.99 -41.48
CA LYS A 949 -28.64 19.72 -42.62
C LYS A 949 -28.02 18.33 -42.55
N ALA A 950 -27.74 17.83 -41.35
CA ALA A 950 -26.99 16.59 -41.14
C ALA A 950 -27.85 15.38 -40.75
N ILE A 951 -29.00 15.56 -40.10
CA ILE A 951 -29.78 14.46 -39.50
C ILE A 951 -30.93 13.94 -40.39
N GLY A 952 -31.16 14.54 -41.57
CA GLY A 952 -32.28 14.28 -42.50
C GLY A 952 -32.98 12.92 -42.40
N ASN A 953 -32.28 11.80 -42.65
CA ASN A 953 -32.90 10.46 -42.69
C ASN A 953 -33.05 9.75 -41.32
N VAL A 954 -32.35 10.24 -40.29
CA VAL A 954 -32.21 9.59 -38.97
C VAL A 954 -33.16 10.23 -37.94
N ASP A 955 -33.61 11.47 -38.20
CA ASP A 955 -34.45 12.28 -37.32
C ASP A 955 -35.75 11.58 -36.88
N GLY A 956 -36.46 10.98 -37.84
CA GLY A 956 -37.74 10.29 -37.59
C GLY A 956 -37.59 9.11 -36.63
N GLN A 957 -36.59 8.25 -36.88
CA GLN A 957 -36.31 7.09 -36.03
C GLN A 957 -35.86 7.50 -34.63
N LEU A 958 -35.08 8.58 -34.52
CA LEU A 958 -34.62 9.11 -33.24
C LEU A 958 -35.79 9.62 -32.40
N ARG A 959 -36.72 10.37 -33.01
CA ARG A 959 -37.96 10.83 -32.35
C ARG A 959 -38.84 9.67 -31.91
N GLU A 960 -39.06 8.69 -32.78
CA GLU A 960 -39.87 7.50 -32.47
C GLU A 960 -39.32 6.79 -31.22
N LYS A 961 -37.99 6.58 -31.15
CA LYS A 961 -37.33 5.98 -29.98
C LYS A 961 -37.47 6.82 -28.71
N CYS A 962 -37.31 8.14 -28.81
CA CYS A 962 -37.53 9.05 -27.69
C CYS A 962 -38.99 8.98 -27.17
N ILE A 963 -39.97 8.95 -28.07
CA ILE A 963 -41.40 8.84 -27.71
C ILE A 963 -41.68 7.46 -27.09
N HIS A 964 -41.12 6.38 -27.62
CA HIS A 964 -41.26 5.03 -27.06
C HIS A 964 -40.66 4.92 -25.66
N LEU A 965 -39.47 5.49 -25.42
CA LEU A 965 -38.86 5.53 -24.10
C LEU A 965 -39.69 6.39 -23.13
N LEU A 966 -40.21 7.54 -23.59
CA LEU A 966 -41.09 8.39 -22.79
C LEU A 966 -42.42 7.68 -22.44
N ALA A 967 -42.98 6.91 -23.39
CA ALA A 967 -44.17 6.08 -23.20
C ALA A 967 -43.94 4.95 -22.20
N PHE A 968 -42.73 4.39 -22.17
CA PHE A 968 -42.35 3.41 -21.14
C PHE A 968 -42.32 4.07 -19.75
N ILE A 969 -41.72 5.26 -19.63
CA ILE A 969 -41.60 5.96 -18.34
C ILE A 969 -42.97 6.49 -17.85
N SER A 970 -43.85 6.92 -18.74
CA SER A 970 -45.18 7.45 -18.38
C SER A 970 -46.11 6.40 -17.77
N ARG A 971 -45.90 5.11 -18.05
CA ARG A 971 -46.68 3.99 -17.49
C ARG A 971 -46.40 3.72 -16.00
N GLY A 972 -45.49 4.45 -15.37
CA GLY A 972 -45.18 4.35 -13.94
C GLY A 972 -46.33 4.70 -12.97
N SER A 973 -47.47 5.20 -13.46
CA SER A 973 -48.65 5.56 -12.67
C SER A 973 -49.74 4.48 -12.58
N GLN A 974 -49.63 3.36 -13.30
CA GLN A 974 -50.69 2.33 -13.30
C GLN A 974 -50.87 1.75 -11.89
N ARG A 975 -52.03 2.04 -11.29
CA ARG A 975 -52.36 1.74 -9.88
C ARG A 975 -52.18 0.25 -9.60
N LEU A 976 -51.53 -0.05 -8.47
CA LEU A 976 -51.30 -1.37 -7.89
C LEU A 976 -52.59 -2.21 -7.65
N GLY A 977 -53.78 -1.62 -7.85
CA GLY A 977 -55.08 -2.24 -7.53
C GLY A 977 -55.69 -3.12 -8.63
N ASP A 978 -55.39 -2.91 -9.91
CA ASP A 978 -56.10 -3.60 -11.02
C ASP A 978 -55.27 -4.66 -11.76
N LEU A 979 -53.99 -4.83 -11.39
CA LEU A 979 -53.13 -5.85 -11.99
C LEU A 979 -52.75 -6.91 -10.96
N SER A 980 -53.62 -7.92 -10.86
CA SER A 980 -53.28 -9.22 -10.28
C SER A 980 -52.00 -9.77 -10.93
N SER A 981 -50.87 -9.64 -10.22
CA SER A 981 -49.75 -10.59 -10.18
C SER A 981 -48.73 -10.71 -11.34
N ARG A 982 -48.62 -9.84 -12.37
CA ARG A 982 -47.71 -10.20 -13.50
C ARG A 982 -46.86 -9.16 -14.26
N ASN A 983 -46.86 -7.87 -13.93
CA ASN A 983 -45.90 -6.95 -14.55
C ASN A 983 -44.75 -6.65 -13.58
N ALA A 984 -43.59 -7.25 -13.83
CA ALA A 984 -42.41 -7.15 -12.98
C ALA A 984 -41.85 -5.70 -12.97
N PRO A 985 -41.37 -5.19 -11.82
CA PRO A 985 -40.65 -3.91 -11.76
C PRO A 985 -39.37 -3.98 -12.61
N LEU A 986 -38.91 -2.81 -13.09
CA LEU A 986 -37.62 -2.65 -13.76
C LEU A 986 -36.51 -3.26 -12.88
N LEU A 987 -35.88 -4.36 -13.33
CA LEU A 987 -34.77 -4.99 -12.60
C LEU A 987 -33.46 -4.25 -12.88
N CYS A 988 -33.02 -3.42 -11.93
CA CYS A 988 -31.73 -2.72 -11.95
C CYS A 988 -30.87 -3.16 -10.76
N PRO A 989 -30.04 -4.21 -10.90
CA PRO A 989 -29.20 -4.69 -9.80
C PRO A 989 -28.00 -3.75 -9.57
N PRO A 990 -27.56 -3.56 -8.31
CA PRO A 990 -26.30 -2.86 -8.02
C PRO A 990 -25.12 -3.66 -8.58
N THR A 991 -24.25 -2.99 -9.34
CA THR A 991 -23.12 -3.63 -10.05
C THR A 991 -21.77 -3.21 -9.49
N LEU A 992 -21.65 -1.98 -8.97
CA LEU A 992 -20.43 -1.41 -8.44
C LEU A 992 -20.41 -1.46 -6.91
N LYS A 993 -19.21 -1.46 -6.30
CA LYS A 993 -19.05 -1.43 -4.84
C LYS A 993 -19.77 -0.23 -4.19
N GLU A 994 -19.72 0.93 -4.85
CA GLU A 994 -20.43 2.15 -4.45
C GLU A 994 -21.95 1.96 -4.43
N ASP A 995 -22.52 1.23 -5.40
CA ASP A 995 -23.94 0.91 -5.45
C ASP A 995 -24.38 0.05 -4.26
N PHE A 996 -23.51 -0.89 -3.83
CA PHE A 996 -23.77 -1.72 -2.64
C PHE A 996 -23.70 -0.92 -1.34
N GLU A 997 -22.80 0.06 -1.24
CA GLU A 997 -22.74 0.96 -0.09
C GLU A 997 -24.00 1.84 0.00
N ILE A 998 -24.49 2.34 -1.14
CA ILE A 998 -25.73 3.14 -1.20
C ILE A 998 -26.95 2.27 -0.88
N CYS A 999 -26.98 1.00 -1.31
CA CYS A 999 -28.02 0.05 -0.94
C CYS A 999 -28.14 -0.16 0.58
N SER A 1000 -27.06 0.04 1.34
CA SER A 1000 -27.09 -0.11 2.81
C SER A 1000 -27.73 1.07 3.55
N LYS A 1001 -27.96 2.20 2.87
CA LYS A 1001 -28.53 3.42 3.47
C LYS A 1001 -30.07 3.45 3.32
N PRO A 1002 -30.80 4.01 4.30
CA PRO A 1002 -32.25 4.18 4.20
C PRO A 1002 -32.65 5.14 3.07
N SER A 1003 -33.87 4.98 2.54
CA SER A 1003 -34.46 5.89 1.56
C SER A 1003 -34.56 7.33 2.10
N PHE A 1004 -34.27 8.32 1.25
CA PHE A 1004 -34.35 9.74 1.58
C PHE A 1004 -35.60 10.44 1.02
N VAL A 1005 -36.27 9.86 0.00
CA VAL A 1005 -37.53 10.39 -0.56
C VAL A 1005 -38.75 9.65 -0.01
N ASN A 1006 -38.68 8.31 0.05
CA ASN A 1006 -39.70 7.40 0.57
C ASN A 1006 -41.14 7.64 0.05
N SER A 1007 -41.32 8.18 -1.16
CA SER A 1007 -42.64 8.42 -1.77
C SER A 1007 -43.30 7.13 -2.21
N LYS A 1008 -44.63 7.03 -2.06
CA LYS A 1008 -45.44 5.87 -2.48
C LYS A 1008 -45.94 5.95 -3.92
N ASN A 1009 -45.54 6.97 -4.68
CA ASN A 1009 -46.06 7.24 -6.02
C ASN A 1009 -44.98 7.10 -7.11
N GLY A 1010 -45.42 6.81 -8.34
CA GLY A 1010 -44.58 6.74 -9.54
C GLY A 1010 -43.38 5.79 -9.43
N TRP A 1011 -42.25 6.16 -10.04
CA TRP A 1011 -41.04 5.34 -10.06
C TRP A 1011 -40.36 5.20 -8.70
N PHE A 1012 -40.65 6.06 -7.72
CA PHE A 1012 -40.21 5.85 -6.32
C PHE A 1012 -40.94 4.68 -5.64
N ALA A 1013 -42.07 4.23 -6.19
CA ALA A 1013 -42.78 3.03 -5.75
C ALA A 1013 -42.43 1.77 -6.57
N LEU A 1014 -42.04 1.95 -7.83
CA LEU A 1014 -41.76 0.87 -8.78
C LEU A 1014 -40.26 0.53 -8.93
N SER A 1015 -39.37 1.29 -8.31
CA SER A 1015 -37.92 1.08 -8.40
C SER A 1015 -37.50 -0.26 -7.78
N PRO A 1016 -36.44 -0.90 -8.32
CA PRO A 1016 -36.12 -2.28 -8.02
C PRO A 1016 -35.84 -2.51 -6.54
N LEU A 1017 -36.38 -3.63 -6.05
CA LEU A 1017 -36.04 -4.25 -4.80
C LEU A 1017 -34.52 -4.49 -4.78
N GLY A 1018 -33.79 -3.73 -3.98
CA GLY A 1018 -32.37 -3.97 -3.75
C GLY A 1018 -32.16 -5.41 -3.28
N CYS A 1019 -31.20 -6.13 -3.87
CA CYS A 1019 -30.94 -7.52 -3.52
C CYS A 1019 -30.73 -7.68 -2.01
N VAL A 1020 -31.47 -8.63 -1.44
CA VAL A 1020 -31.14 -9.36 -0.21
C VAL A 1020 -29.65 -9.77 -0.27
N PRO A 1021 -28.87 -9.65 0.83
CA PRO A 1021 -27.44 -9.97 0.83
C PRO A 1021 -27.18 -11.42 0.37
N LYS A 1022 -26.25 -11.58 -0.57
CA LYS A 1022 -25.89 -12.84 -1.25
C LYS A 1022 -25.54 -13.97 -0.26
N ARG A 1023 -26.26 -15.09 -0.35
CA ARG A 1023 -25.67 -16.44 -0.17
C ARG A 1023 -24.92 -16.84 -1.45
N LYS A 1024 -23.78 -17.52 -1.30
CA LYS A 1024 -22.87 -17.91 -2.40
C LYS A 1024 -23.54 -18.86 -3.41
N THR A 1025 -23.19 -18.66 -4.68
CA THR A 1025 -23.19 -19.62 -5.81
C THR A 1025 -24.49 -20.36 -6.16
N SER A 1026 -25.18 -19.89 -7.21
CA SER A 1026 -25.50 -20.62 -8.45
C SER A 1026 -26.57 -19.84 -9.23
N PHE A 1027 -26.33 -19.59 -10.52
CA PHE A 1027 -27.34 -19.04 -11.41
C PHE A 1027 -28.37 -20.13 -11.72
N SER A 1028 -29.48 -20.14 -10.99
CA SER A 1028 -30.68 -20.87 -11.37
C SER A 1028 -31.88 -19.93 -11.33
N THR A 1029 -32.61 -19.87 -12.43
CA THR A 1029 -33.94 -19.30 -12.57
C THR A 1029 -34.86 -19.79 -11.45
N ILE A 1030 -35.13 -18.92 -10.46
CA ILE A 1030 -36.14 -19.18 -9.43
C ILE A 1030 -37.41 -18.41 -9.82
N HIS A 1031 -38.43 -19.16 -10.22
CA HIS A 1031 -39.81 -18.68 -10.18
C HIS A 1031 -40.15 -18.31 -8.73
N CYS A 1032 -40.40 -17.04 -8.46
CA CYS A 1032 -41.06 -16.63 -7.21
C CYS A 1032 -42.53 -17.05 -7.29
N GLN A 1033 -42.84 -18.22 -6.73
CA GLN A 1033 -44.20 -18.59 -6.38
C GLN A 1033 -44.55 -17.84 -5.08
N ALA A 1034 -45.53 -16.96 -5.16
CA ALA A 1034 -45.99 -16.15 -4.04
C ALA A 1034 -46.76 -17.02 -3.03
N THR A 1035 -46.13 -17.35 -1.91
CA THR A 1035 -46.84 -17.67 -0.67
C THR A 1035 -47.06 -16.37 0.08
N GLY A 1036 -48.32 -16.08 0.42
CA GLY A 1036 -48.74 -14.83 1.02
C GLY A 1036 -48.11 -14.57 2.39
N SER A 1037 -47.19 -13.61 2.45
CA SER A 1037 -47.08 -12.69 3.58
C SER A 1037 -46.82 -11.28 3.04
N THR A 1038 -47.69 -10.34 3.40
CA THR A 1038 -47.60 -8.91 3.12
C THR A 1038 -46.58 -8.25 4.05
N ASP A 1039 -45.31 -8.64 3.95
CA ASP A 1039 -44.23 -7.87 4.58
C ASP A 1039 -43.65 -6.89 3.56
N LEU A 1040 -43.94 -5.59 3.76
CA LEU A 1040 -43.41 -4.50 2.94
C LEU A 1040 -41.87 -4.49 3.00
N ILE A 1041 -41.24 -4.87 1.89
CA ILE A 1041 -39.78 -4.86 1.72
C ILE A 1041 -39.27 -3.40 1.78
N PRO A 1042 -38.18 -3.10 2.53
CA PRO A 1042 -37.74 -1.71 2.77
C PRO A 1042 -37.10 -1.05 1.54
N LYS A 1043 -37.49 0.21 1.28
CA LYS A 1043 -36.88 1.10 0.27
C LYS A 1043 -35.52 1.61 0.73
N THR A 1044 -34.57 1.75 -0.19
CA THR A 1044 -33.17 2.16 0.11
C THR A 1044 -32.80 3.45 -0.63
N CYS A 1045 -31.68 4.05 -0.25
CA CYS A 1045 -31.12 5.20 -0.96
C CYS A 1045 -30.82 4.88 -2.45
N PHE A 1046 -30.54 3.61 -2.76
CA PHE A 1046 -30.27 3.16 -4.13
C PHE A 1046 -31.56 3.16 -4.98
N SER A 1047 -32.68 2.69 -4.43
CA SER A 1047 -33.97 2.71 -5.14
C SER A 1047 -34.43 4.14 -5.45
N ASP A 1048 -34.15 5.10 -4.56
CA ASP A 1048 -34.42 6.52 -4.81
C ASP A 1048 -33.50 7.10 -5.89
N THR A 1049 -32.23 6.70 -5.92
CA THR A 1049 -31.26 7.15 -6.92
C THR A 1049 -31.63 6.67 -8.33
N VAL A 1050 -32.08 5.41 -8.46
CA VAL A 1050 -32.57 4.86 -9.74
C VAL A 1050 -33.82 5.61 -10.20
N ALA A 1051 -34.79 5.84 -9.31
CA ALA A 1051 -36.01 6.59 -9.65
C ALA A 1051 -35.71 8.03 -10.08
N LEU A 1052 -34.82 8.73 -9.36
CA LEU A 1052 -34.37 10.06 -9.73
C LEU A 1052 -33.71 10.09 -11.11
N GLN A 1053 -32.90 9.07 -11.42
CA GLN A 1053 -32.25 8.94 -12.72
C GLN A 1053 -33.28 8.79 -13.86
N VAL A 1054 -34.34 8.01 -13.65
CA VAL A 1054 -35.45 7.86 -14.62
C VAL A 1054 -36.15 9.21 -14.86
N TYR A 1055 -36.43 9.98 -13.82
CA TYR A 1055 -37.04 11.31 -13.99
C TYR A 1055 -36.11 12.32 -14.68
N ARG A 1056 -34.80 12.25 -14.47
CA ARG A 1056 -33.83 13.06 -15.22
C ARG A 1056 -33.85 12.73 -16.72
N ILE A 1057 -33.94 11.45 -17.06
CA ILE A 1057 -34.11 11.00 -18.45
C ILE A 1057 -35.41 11.56 -19.04
N SER A 1058 -36.55 11.47 -18.32
CA SER A 1058 -37.83 12.05 -18.77
C SER A 1058 -37.74 13.55 -19.03
N PHE A 1059 -37.11 14.30 -18.13
CA PHE A 1059 -36.91 15.73 -18.29
C PHE A 1059 -36.13 16.04 -19.57
N LEU A 1060 -35.04 15.32 -19.84
CA LEU A 1060 -34.24 15.51 -21.03
C LEU A 1060 -34.96 15.10 -22.32
N LEU A 1061 -35.77 14.03 -22.28
CA LEU A 1061 -36.62 13.61 -23.40
C LEU A 1061 -37.65 14.70 -23.74
N LEU A 1062 -38.37 15.21 -22.73
CA LEU A 1062 -39.33 16.30 -22.91
C LEU A 1062 -38.64 17.56 -23.42
N LYS A 1063 -37.43 17.87 -22.91
CA LYS A 1063 -36.63 19.00 -23.38
C LYS A 1063 -36.23 18.88 -24.84
N PHE A 1064 -35.76 17.71 -25.25
CA PHE A 1064 -35.45 17.46 -26.65
C PHE A 1064 -36.69 17.61 -27.53
N LEU A 1065 -37.83 17.03 -27.15
CA LEU A 1065 -39.08 17.14 -27.90
C LEU A 1065 -39.57 18.60 -27.99
N CYS A 1066 -39.54 19.36 -26.89
CA CYS A 1066 -39.89 20.79 -26.90
C CYS A 1066 -38.99 21.60 -27.86
N LEU A 1067 -37.68 21.33 -27.88
CA LEU A 1067 -36.74 22.00 -28.79
C LEU A 1067 -37.07 21.70 -30.26
N GLN A 1068 -37.44 20.45 -30.58
CA GLN A 1068 -37.85 20.06 -31.92
C GLN A 1068 -39.15 20.78 -32.34
N THR A 1069 -40.13 20.88 -31.43
CA THR A 1069 -41.38 21.61 -31.71
C THR A 1069 -41.16 23.11 -31.88
N GLU A 1070 -40.27 23.71 -31.08
CA GLU A 1070 -39.93 25.14 -31.20
C GLU A 1070 -39.21 25.43 -32.52
N GLY A 1071 -38.27 24.58 -32.94
CA GLY A 1071 -37.59 24.69 -34.23
C GLY A 1071 -38.55 24.57 -35.43
N ALA A 1072 -39.53 23.67 -35.33
CA ALA A 1072 -40.58 23.54 -36.34
C ALA A 1072 -41.54 24.73 -36.36
N ALA A 1073 -41.90 25.27 -35.18
CA ALA A 1073 -42.74 26.46 -35.07
C ALA A 1073 -42.05 27.70 -35.68
N LYS A 1074 -40.76 27.94 -35.39
CA LYS A 1074 -39.99 29.03 -35.99
C LYS A 1074 -39.91 28.91 -37.51
N ARG A 1075 -39.71 27.70 -38.04
CA ARG A 1075 -39.76 27.47 -39.49
C ARG A 1075 -41.14 27.77 -40.06
N ALA A 1076 -42.22 27.37 -39.39
CA ALA A 1076 -43.58 27.67 -39.83
C ALA A 1076 -43.88 29.19 -39.81
N GLU A 1077 -43.33 29.93 -38.85
CA GLU A 1077 -43.38 31.40 -38.81
C GLU A 1077 -42.59 32.03 -39.97
N GLU A 1078 -41.38 31.53 -40.26
CA GLU A 1078 -40.54 32.00 -41.38
C GLU A 1078 -41.16 31.74 -42.76
N VAL A 1079 -41.79 30.57 -42.94
CA VAL A 1079 -42.38 30.12 -44.21
C VAL A 1079 -43.86 30.57 -44.34
N GLY A 1080 -44.47 31.03 -43.25
CA GLY A 1080 -45.84 31.54 -43.19
C GLY A 1080 -46.95 30.47 -43.17
N PHE A 1081 -46.59 29.18 -43.14
CA PHE A 1081 -47.53 28.06 -42.98
C PHE A 1081 -46.86 26.86 -42.29
N VAL A 1082 -47.66 26.01 -41.64
CA VAL A 1082 -47.19 24.77 -41.01
C VAL A 1082 -47.06 23.67 -42.06
N ASP A 1083 -45.84 23.26 -42.36
CA ASP A 1083 -45.57 22.11 -43.23
C ASP A 1083 -45.78 20.81 -42.45
N LEU A 1084 -46.99 20.26 -42.54
CA LEU A 1084 -47.38 19.01 -41.88
C LEU A 1084 -46.56 17.79 -42.33
N ALA A 1085 -45.93 17.82 -43.50
CA ALA A 1085 -45.10 16.71 -43.98
C ALA A 1085 -43.72 16.67 -43.32
N HIS A 1086 -43.23 17.81 -42.84
CA HIS A 1086 -41.94 17.97 -42.16
C HIS A 1086 -42.08 18.37 -40.68
N PHE A 1087 -43.31 18.37 -40.15
CA PHE A 1087 -43.57 18.66 -38.74
C PHE A 1087 -43.14 17.47 -37.84
N PRO A 1088 -42.50 17.70 -36.69
CA PRO A 1088 -42.04 16.63 -35.82
C PRO A 1088 -43.21 15.80 -35.26
N GLU A 1089 -43.03 14.48 -35.21
CA GLU A 1089 -43.97 13.58 -34.51
C GLU A 1089 -44.04 13.96 -33.03
N LEU A 1090 -45.28 14.13 -32.53
CA LEU A 1090 -45.55 14.52 -31.16
C LEU A 1090 -45.96 13.29 -30.32
N PRO A 1091 -45.64 13.25 -29.02
CA PRO A 1091 -46.11 12.19 -28.14
C PRO A 1091 -47.64 12.22 -28.04
N MET A 1092 -48.25 11.03 -28.00
CA MET A 1092 -49.70 10.91 -27.77
C MET A 1092 -50.09 11.54 -26.43
N PRO A 1093 -51.26 12.21 -26.33
CA PRO A 1093 -51.70 12.86 -25.09
C PRO A 1093 -51.67 11.95 -23.86
N GLU A 1094 -51.98 10.66 -23.96
CA GLU A 1094 -51.97 9.76 -22.80
C GLU A 1094 -50.55 9.57 -22.21
N ILE A 1095 -49.50 9.66 -23.03
CA ILE A 1095 -48.11 9.60 -22.56
C ILE A 1095 -47.80 10.82 -21.69
N LEU A 1096 -48.25 12.01 -22.12
CA LEU A 1096 -48.06 13.26 -21.40
C LEU A 1096 -48.88 13.27 -20.10
N HIS A 1097 -50.14 12.82 -20.15
CA HIS A 1097 -51.00 12.70 -18.95
C HIS A 1097 -50.37 11.80 -17.89
N GLY A 1098 -49.83 10.65 -18.26
CA GLY A 1098 -49.17 9.73 -17.32
C GLY A 1098 -47.96 10.35 -16.60
N LEU A 1099 -47.23 11.28 -17.22
CA LEU A 1099 -46.13 12.02 -16.58
C LEU A 1099 -46.63 13.17 -15.70
N GLN A 1100 -47.68 13.88 -16.16
CA GLN A 1100 -48.33 14.94 -15.39
C GLN A 1100 -48.85 14.39 -14.05
N ASP A 1101 -49.55 13.26 -14.09
CA ASP A 1101 -50.16 12.63 -12.90
C ASP A 1101 -49.08 12.15 -11.91
N GLN A 1102 -47.98 11.56 -12.40
CA GLN A 1102 -46.85 11.16 -11.55
C GLN A 1102 -46.21 12.37 -10.85
N ALA A 1103 -45.93 13.45 -11.60
CA ALA A 1103 -45.33 14.66 -11.05
C ALA A 1103 -46.23 15.30 -9.99
N ILE A 1104 -47.53 15.43 -10.28
CA ILE A 1104 -48.51 15.99 -9.34
C ILE A 1104 -48.60 15.14 -8.06
N ALA A 1105 -48.74 13.81 -8.19
CA ALA A 1105 -48.91 12.93 -7.04
C ALA A 1105 -47.67 12.91 -6.12
N ILE A 1106 -46.45 12.83 -6.68
CA ILE A 1106 -45.21 12.80 -5.90
C ILE A 1106 -44.96 14.15 -5.23
N THR A 1107 -45.07 15.26 -5.97
CA THR A 1107 -44.81 16.59 -5.40
C THR A 1107 -45.84 16.96 -4.33
N ALA A 1108 -47.13 16.62 -4.54
CA ALA A 1108 -48.15 16.84 -3.52
C ALA A 1108 -47.89 16.01 -2.24
N GLU A 1109 -47.49 14.74 -2.37
CA GLU A 1109 -47.13 13.87 -1.23
C GLU A 1109 -45.95 14.44 -0.44
N LEU A 1110 -44.85 14.78 -1.13
CA LEU A 1110 -43.61 15.25 -0.49
C LEU A 1110 -43.79 16.61 0.21
N CYS A 1111 -44.55 17.53 -0.40
CA CYS A 1111 -44.83 18.84 0.18
C CYS A 1111 -45.86 18.78 1.33
N GLN A 1112 -46.84 17.85 1.29
CA GLN A 1112 -47.81 17.65 2.38
C GLN A 1112 -47.21 16.92 3.58
N ALA A 1113 -46.30 15.96 3.35
CA ALA A 1113 -45.62 15.23 4.42
C ALA A 1113 -44.63 16.11 5.21
N ASN A 1114 -44.05 17.13 4.56
CA ASN A 1114 -42.97 17.95 5.13
C ASN A 1114 -43.34 19.44 5.24
N LYS A 1115 -44.40 19.77 6.00
CA LYS A 1115 -44.95 21.15 6.07
C LYS A 1115 -44.03 22.22 6.69
N GLN A 1116 -42.94 21.87 7.38
CA GLN A 1116 -42.11 22.84 8.13
C GLN A 1116 -40.68 23.02 7.59
N LYS A 1117 -40.03 21.99 7.01
CA LYS A 1117 -38.70 22.10 6.39
C LYS A 1117 -38.40 20.88 5.50
N LEU A 1118 -38.10 21.09 4.22
CA LEU A 1118 -37.63 20.03 3.31
C LEU A 1118 -36.11 19.95 3.31
N SER A 1119 -35.56 18.73 3.22
CA SER A 1119 -34.14 18.53 2.93
C SER A 1119 -33.82 19.05 1.51
N PRO A 1120 -32.57 19.50 1.24
CA PRO A 1120 -32.20 20.03 -0.08
C PRO A 1120 -32.41 19.00 -1.20
N GLU A 1121 -32.19 17.71 -0.93
CA GLU A 1121 -32.39 16.63 -1.90
C GLU A 1121 -33.87 16.50 -2.31
N ILE A 1122 -34.81 16.67 -1.38
CA ILE A 1122 -36.25 16.63 -1.68
C ILE A 1122 -36.67 17.89 -2.44
N GLN A 1123 -36.07 19.05 -2.16
CA GLN A 1123 -36.32 20.28 -2.92
C GLN A 1123 -35.93 20.13 -4.39
N ASP A 1124 -34.77 19.53 -4.67
CA ASP A 1124 -34.30 19.25 -6.03
C ASP A 1124 -35.21 18.28 -6.78
N VAL A 1125 -35.71 17.23 -6.10
CA VAL A 1125 -36.70 16.29 -6.65
C VAL A 1125 -37.98 17.04 -7.02
N CYS A 1126 -38.52 17.88 -6.14
CA CYS A 1126 -39.71 18.66 -6.40
C CYS A 1126 -39.51 19.63 -7.58
N ASN A 1127 -38.37 20.32 -7.66
CA ASN A 1127 -38.06 21.22 -8.77
C ASN A 1127 -38.00 20.49 -10.12
N LEU A 1128 -37.35 19.32 -10.16
CA LEU A 1128 -37.26 18.49 -11.37
C LEU A 1128 -38.65 18.04 -11.85
N LEU A 1129 -39.50 17.56 -10.93
CA LEU A 1129 -40.85 17.09 -11.25
C LEU A 1129 -41.76 18.24 -11.73
N MET A 1130 -41.65 19.42 -11.13
CA MET A 1130 -42.38 20.61 -11.58
C MET A 1130 -41.96 21.04 -13.00
N GLN A 1131 -40.67 20.96 -13.33
CA GLN A 1131 -40.20 21.21 -14.70
C GLN A 1131 -40.75 20.17 -15.69
N ILE A 1132 -40.77 18.89 -15.32
CA ILE A 1132 -41.38 17.83 -16.14
C ILE A 1132 -42.87 18.13 -16.40
N LEU A 1133 -43.60 18.56 -15.37
CA LEU A 1133 -45.02 18.91 -15.48
C LEU A 1133 -45.25 20.09 -16.44
N GLU A 1134 -44.47 21.17 -16.30
CA GLU A 1134 -44.55 22.35 -17.17
C GLU A 1134 -44.27 21.97 -18.64
N MET A 1135 -43.22 21.19 -18.90
CA MET A 1135 -42.85 20.77 -20.25
C MET A 1135 -43.85 19.80 -20.87
N ALA A 1136 -44.43 18.89 -20.08
CA ALA A 1136 -45.48 17.99 -20.56
C ALA A 1136 -46.75 18.77 -20.95
N LEU A 1137 -47.15 19.77 -20.16
CA LEU A 1137 -48.28 20.67 -20.50
C LEU A 1137 -47.98 21.52 -21.74
N HIS A 1138 -46.72 21.93 -21.94
CA HIS A 1138 -46.31 22.67 -23.12
C HIS A 1138 -46.50 21.84 -24.40
N LEU A 1139 -46.01 20.60 -24.39
CA LEU A 1139 -46.17 19.69 -25.52
C LEU A 1139 -47.64 19.34 -25.77
N GLU A 1140 -48.45 19.20 -24.71
CA GLU A 1140 -49.89 19.01 -24.85
C GLU A 1140 -50.55 20.21 -25.55
N LEU A 1141 -50.18 21.44 -25.18
CA LEU A 1141 -50.66 22.64 -25.86
C LEU A 1141 -50.32 22.61 -27.36
N CYS A 1142 -49.09 22.23 -27.70
CA CYS A 1142 -48.65 22.09 -29.09
C CYS A 1142 -49.51 21.05 -29.83
N VAL A 1143 -49.72 19.86 -29.25
CA VAL A 1143 -50.56 18.81 -29.84
C VAL A 1143 -51.99 19.32 -30.08
N LEU A 1144 -52.60 20.01 -29.12
CA LEU A 1144 -53.96 20.54 -29.24
C LEU A 1144 -54.07 21.61 -30.33
N GLN A 1145 -53.09 22.50 -30.43
CA GLN A 1145 -53.08 23.58 -31.43
C GLN A 1145 -52.83 23.08 -32.85
N ILE A 1146 -51.90 22.14 -33.03
CA ILE A 1146 -51.50 21.63 -34.34
C ILE A 1146 -52.53 20.63 -34.87
N CYS A 1147 -52.97 19.69 -34.03
CA CYS A 1147 -53.94 18.66 -34.43
C CYS A 1147 -55.40 19.15 -34.35
N ARG A 1148 -55.66 20.37 -33.84
CA ARG A 1148 -57.00 20.95 -33.61
C ARG A 1148 -57.92 20.03 -32.78
N ILE A 1149 -57.34 19.28 -31.86
CA ILE A 1149 -58.07 18.37 -30.97
C ILE A 1149 -58.53 19.17 -29.75
N ARG A 1150 -59.78 18.97 -29.29
CA ARG A 1150 -60.24 19.52 -28.00
C ARG A 1150 -59.84 18.58 -26.85
N PRO A 1151 -59.48 19.10 -25.67
CA PRO A 1151 -59.18 18.26 -24.52
C PRO A 1151 -60.37 17.36 -24.15
N VAL A 1152 -60.09 16.10 -23.76
CA VAL A 1152 -61.11 15.12 -23.39
C VAL A 1152 -61.79 15.56 -22.08
N LEU A 1153 -63.12 15.76 -22.08
CA LEU A 1153 -63.87 16.31 -20.94
C LEU A 1153 -63.61 15.59 -19.60
N GLY A 1154 -63.52 14.25 -19.60
CA GLY A 1154 -63.23 13.48 -18.38
C GLY A 1154 -61.83 13.74 -17.80
N ARG A 1155 -60.82 14.01 -18.65
CA ARG A 1155 -59.46 14.35 -18.20
C ARG A 1155 -59.42 15.73 -17.52
N VAL A 1156 -60.23 16.68 -18.00
CA VAL A 1156 -60.28 18.04 -17.43
C VAL A 1156 -60.74 18.00 -15.97
N GLU A 1157 -61.71 17.15 -15.64
CA GLU A 1157 -62.24 16.99 -14.27
C GLU A 1157 -61.22 16.33 -13.34
N ASP A 1158 -60.59 15.23 -13.78
CA ASP A 1158 -59.57 14.51 -13.02
C ASP A 1158 -58.34 15.40 -12.75
N PHE A 1159 -57.84 16.06 -13.79
CA PHE A 1159 -56.71 16.99 -13.67
C PHE A 1159 -57.05 18.19 -12.78
N SER A 1160 -58.27 18.73 -12.85
CA SER A 1160 -58.75 19.82 -11.98
C SER A 1160 -58.62 19.45 -10.51
N LYS A 1161 -59.07 18.24 -10.14
CA LYS A 1161 -59.02 17.75 -8.76
C LYS A 1161 -57.58 17.58 -8.26
N GLU A 1162 -56.71 17.02 -9.09
CA GLU A 1162 -55.29 16.80 -8.76
C GLU A 1162 -54.51 18.11 -8.69
N ALA A 1163 -54.76 19.05 -9.60
CA ALA A 1163 -54.16 20.38 -9.61
C ALA A 1163 -54.55 21.20 -8.36
N LYS A 1164 -55.81 21.12 -7.89
CA LYS A 1164 -56.21 21.73 -6.60
C LYS A 1164 -55.39 21.18 -5.44
N SER A 1165 -55.22 19.86 -5.38
CA SER A 1165 -54.41 19.19 -4.35
C SER A 1165 -52.96 19.69 -4.40
N LEU A 1166 -52.35 19.76 -5.59
CA LEU A 1166 -51.00 20.29 -5.78
C LEU A 1166 -50.88 21.74 -5.31
N PHE A 1167 -51.76 22.65 -5.74
CA PHE A 1167 -51.66 24.06 -5.36
C PHE A 1167 -51.82 24.30 -3.85
N SER A 1168 -52.64 23.48 -3.18
CA SER A 1168 -52.74 23.51 -1.71
C SER A 1168 -51.49 22.96 -1.02
N ALA A 1169 -50.84 21.94 -1.58
CA ALA A 1169 -49.59 21.38 -1.07
C ALA A 1169 -48.39 22.33 -1.25
N LEU A 1170 -48.39 23.11 -2.33
CA LEU A 1170 -47.35 24.11 -2.63
C LEU A 1170 -47.46 25.36 -1.74
N GLU A 1171 -48.57 25.55 -1.03
CA GLU A 1171 -48.80 26.69 -0.17
C GLU A 1171 -47.91 26.64 1.08
N GLY A 1172 -46.98 27.60 1.19
CA GLY A 1172 -45.98 27.66 2.27
C GLY A 1172 -44.53 27.39 1.85
N HIS A 1173 -44.29 26.91 0.63
CA HIS A 1173 -42.94 26.60 0.12
C HIS A 1173 -42.41 27.70 -0.81
N ALA A 1174 -41.54 28.58 -0.29
CA ALA A 1174 -41.04 29.75 -1.02
C ALA A 1174 -40.28 29.41 -2.33
N PHE A 1175 -39.54 28.30 -2.36
CA PHE A 1175 -38.72 27.90 -3.51
C PHE A 1175 -39.54 27.49 -4.76
N LEU A 1176 -40.81 27.08 -4.58
CA LEU A 1176 -41.70 26.66 -5.68
C LEU A 1176 -42.63 27.79 -6.17
N LYS A 1177 -42.49 29.01 -5.65
CA LYS A 1177 -43.37 30.15 -5.99
C LYS A 1177 -43.35 30.48 -7.49
N ALA A 1178 -42.15 30.47 -8.11
CA ALA A 1178 -42.00 30.76 -9.53
C ALA A 1178 -42.65 29.68 -10.42
N SER A 1179 -42.43 28.40 -10.11
CA SER A 1179 -43.08 27.28 -10.81
C SER A 1179 -44.60 27.30 -10.62
N ARG A 1180 -45.10 27.67 -9.43
CA ARG A 1180 -46.54 27.85 -9.18
C ARG A 1180 -47.16 28.90 -10.12
N SER A 1181 -46.49 30.03 -10.33
CA SER A 1181 -46.98 31.06 -11.26
C SER A 1181 -46.90 30.61 -12.73
N SER A 1182 -45.79 29.98 -13.14
CA SER A 1182 -45.61 29.41 -14.48
C SER A 1182 -46.72 28.41 -14.80
N LEU A 1183 -46.95 27.46 -13.89
CA LEU A 1183 -47.94 26.41 -14.04
C LEU A 1183 -49.37 26.97 -14.15
N LYS A 1184 -49.75 27.98 -13.35
CA LYS A 1184 -51.06 28.65 -13.47
C LYS A 1184 -51.25 29.25 -14.86
N GLN A 1185 -50.21 29.89 -15.41
CA GLN A 1185 -50.27 30.46 -16.75
C GLN A 1185 -50.41 29.37 -17.81
N MET A 1186 -49.62 28.29 -17.74
CA MET A 1186 -49.69 27.19 -18.72
C MET A 1186 -51.04 26.46 -18.69
N ILE A 1187 -51.58 26.17 -17.50
CA ILE A 1187 -52.90 25.54 -17.35
C ILE A 1187 -53.99 26.43 -17.96
N SER A 1188 -53.90 27.76 -17.82
CA SER A 1188 -54.85 28.70 -18.43
C SER A 1188 -54.89 28.63 -19.95
N CYS A 1189 -53.76 28.31 -20.58
CA CYS A 1189 -53.63 28.18 -22.02
C CYS A 1189 -54.10 26.81 -22.53
N VAL A 1190 -53.82 25.73 -21.80
CA VAL A 1190 -54.20 24.36 -22.19
C VAL A 1190 -55.68 24.08 -21.94
N TYR A 1191 -56.21 24.55 -20.81
CA TYR A 1191 -57.60 24.34 -20.37
C TYR A 1191 -58.33 25.67 -20.16
N PRO A 1192 -58.67 26.40 -21.25
CA PRO A 1192 -59.38 27.67 -21.16
C PRO A 1192 -60.78 27.45 -20.55
N GLY A 1193 -60.94 27.80 -19.28
CA GLY A 1193 -62.17 27.61 -18.51
C GLY A 1193 -61.93 27.09 -17.07
N LEU A 1194 -60.83 26.37 -16.82
CA LEU A 1194 -60.53 25.78 -15.51
C LEU A 1194 -60.35 26.82 -14.41
N LEU A 1195 -59.70 27.95 -14.74
CA LEU A 1195 -59.41 29.04 -13.81
C LEU A 1195 -60.51 30.12 -13.75
N GLN A 1196 -61.49 30.07 -14.66
CA GLN A 1196 -62.59 31.03 -14.74
C GLN A 1196 -63.90 30.49 -14.12
N ALA A 1197 -64.08 29.17 -14.08
CA ALA A 1197 -65.34 28.54 -13.66
C ALA A 1197 -65.48 28.30 -12.14
N GLU A 1198 -64.40 28.37 -11.36
CA GLU A 1198 -64.44 28.21 -9.90
C GLU A 1198 -63.40 29.14 -9.24
N ASN A 1199 -63.66 29.61 -8.02
CA ASN A 1199 -62.73 30.39 -7.18
C ASN A 1199 -61.44 29.59 -6.88
N PHE A 1200 -60.54 29.52 -7.85
CA PHE A 1200 -59.32 28.70 -7.88
C PHE A 1200 -58.07 29.44 -7.36
N ILE A 1201 -58.22 30.65 -6.81
CA ILE A 1201 -57.11 31.47 -6.29
C ILE A 1201 -56.96 31.31 -4.79
#